data_AF-A0A6N7XMP4-F1
#
_entry.id   AF-A0A6N7XMP4-F1
#
_cell.length_a   1.000
_cell.length_b   1.000
_cell.length_c   1.000
_cell.angle_alpha   90.00
_cell.angle_beta   90.00
_cell.angle_gamma   90.00
#
_symmetry.space_group_name_H-M   'P 1'
#
loop_
_entity.id
_entity.type
_entity.pdbx_description
1 polymer ?
#
loop_
_entity_poly.entity_id
_entity_poly.type
_entity_poly.pdbx_seq_one_letter_code
_entity_poly.pdbx_strand_id
1 'polypeptide(L)'
;MDNNIRVEKCSICRVTGSSIGMEGDIYLERLFDIEDDRLSVPIINEDAPKKFGNRTWLYKNDGPNSIGYIGCWRWSAKTNKNKPESDYVRSTFIQEIRPIFVDSITVQNNEQLISALKNEYRISANERNGNGIILIYKSNSRCYQGVYIPPEKMIEIETGDYILNPDTAYLRTVVIDRADVLPFENEKIYRFLSVNLGGTLLIKSPFEVIKQYFLKNATWKTYSRMVGGTHAEHNELKAFIESINESIEVQIARECGISEDDASSYINKFMNEIEKYFSSKDLETEALQLLLTRDENLRMECEKVAEACWKEENAKIVKSAEENISTLEKTLEKIKSELEQKQIELRQANVDLEKWKEDHRRLEEEFDEEIQKKIQNAKHSVGGLLADTVYVNELLGTSGRDENKNNEINYCRGEFKETEETFSRIEDAHDLLTHNLHEFAGVNEDYAPILSSMLLSTFENHIPMVLAGPNGEAIAEAFSHTLFSSSCGCLECNEEYSKDVKKCIFDAPDPVICIDGFTNFNWLHSVPDICSCREKTLFFLTPYFEELFLAPKGLVSYVFPISTSEFVEELPTEDYIAGLYNSGQEEIRYAESERKILELNDLGMARTLQKKYQRIYASAKVIMADRRKNTLMRYMTLLIPYAVLTGTSEKLKEIASTENLLSDEDKNNLVYFMGVE
;
A
#
# COMPACT_ATOMS: atom_id res chain seq x y z
N MET A 1 -7.95 -12.71 105.36
CA MET A 1 -8.31 -11.83 104.24
C MET A 1 -7.66 -12.42 103.01
N ASP A 2 -8.37 -13.33 102.34
CA ASP A 2 -7.88 -14.00 101.14
C ASP A 2 -7.95 -13.02 99.97
N ASN A 3 -6.84 -12.33 99.71
CA ASN A 3 -6.66 -11.63 98.44
C ASN A 3 -6.53 -12.71 97.36
N ASN A 4 -7.66 -13.12 96.79
CA ASN A 4 -7.69 -13.89 95.55
C ASN A 4 -7.14 -13.01 94.43
N ILE A 5 -5.82 -13.08 94.23
CA ILE A 5 -5.16 -12.45 93.08
C ILE A 5 -5.73 -13.11 91.84
N ARG A 6 -6.47 -12.33 91.05
CA ARG A 6 -6.99 -12.72 89.74
C ARG A 6 -6.41 -11.78 88.71
N VAL A 7 -5.63 -12.34 87.79
CA VAL A 7 -5.17 -11.66 86.59
C VAL A 7 -6.04 -12.13 85.44
N GLU A 8 -6.47 -11.22 84.58
CA GLU A 8 -7.16 -11.50 83.33
C GLU A 8 -6.57 -10.59 82.26
N LYS A 9 -6.04 -11.18 81.19
CA LYS A 9 -5.35 -10.47 80.11
C LYS A 9 -5.69 -11.09 78.76
N CYS A 10 -5.55 -10.30 77.71
CA CYS A 10 -5.52 -10.77 76.33
C CYS A 10 -4.10 -10.59 75.81
N SER A 11 -3.56 -11.62 75.17
CA SER A 11 -2.19 -11.58 74.66
C SER A 11 -2.13 -12.26 73.29
N ILE A 12 -1.30 -11.70 72.41
CA ILE A 12 -0.81 -12.39 71.22
C ILE A 12 0.21 -13.42 71.68
N CYS A 13 -0.03 -14.68 71.33
CA CYS A 13 0.82 -15.79 71.70
C CYS A 13 1.21 -16.61 70.49
N ARG A 14 2.34 -17.32 70.60
CA ARG A 14 2.80 -18.33 69.66
C ARG A 14 2.64 -19.73 70.25
N VAL A 15 2.08 -20.64 69.46
CA VAL A 15 1.99 -22.06 69.82
C VAL A 15 3.38 -22.69 69.73
N THR A 16 3.86 -23.31 70.81
CA THR A 16 5.20 -23.93 70.88
C THR A 16 5.13 -25.38 71.37
N GLY A 17 6.10 -26.19 70.93
CA GLY A 17 6.37 -27.52 71.49
C GLY A 17 7.34 -27.45 72.67
N SER A 18 7.31 -28.47 73.54
CA SER A 18 8.08 -28.53 74.79
C SER A 18 9.60 -28.39 74.61
N SER A 19 10.17 -27.38 75.26
CA SER A 19 11.54 -27.40 75.84
C SER A 19 11.50 -27.51 77.37
N ILE A 20 10.30 -27.72 77.96
CA ILE A 20 10.06 -27.67 79.40
C ILE A 20 9.08 -28.78 79.80
N GLY A 21 9.59 -30.01 79.91
CA GLY A 21 9.16 -30.92 80.99
C GLY A 21 8.47 -32.24 80.66
N MET A 22 7.71 -32.41 79.57
CA MET A 22 7.18 -33.72 79.13
C MET A 22 6.97 -33.76 77.60
N GLU A 23 7.24 -34.91 76.97
CA GLU A 23 6.94 -35.17 75.55
C GLU A 23 5.42 -35.09 75.32
N GLY A 24 4.99 -34.22 74.40
CA GLY A 24 3.60 -34.14 73.93
C GLY A 24 2.80 -32.92 74.37
N ASP A 25 3.29 -32.11 75.32
CA ASP A 25 2.57 -30.91 75.77
C ASP A 25 2.85 -29.68 74.88
N ILE A 26 1.77 -29.04 74.41
CA ILE A 26 1.79 -27.80 73.63
C ILE A 26 1.57 -26.60 74.57
N TYR A 27 2.46 -25.62 74.50
CA TYR A 27 2.40 -24.40 75.31
C TYR A 27 2.15 -23.18 74.43
N LEU A 28 1.75 -22.07 75.05
CA LEU A 28 1.66 -20.77 74.41
C LEU A 28 2.78 -19.87 74.95
N GLU A 29 3.63 -19.39 74.06
CA GLU A 29 4.56 -18.31 74.35
C GLU A 29 3.84 -16.97 74.22
N ARG A 30 3.79 -16.20 75.28
CA ARG A 30 3.17 -14.88 75.31
C ARG A 30 4.13 -13.86 74.71
N LEU A 31 3.80 -13.34 73.53
CA LEU A 31 4.63 -12.39 72.78
C LEU A 31 4.30 -10.94 73.13
N PHE A 32 3.00 -10.59 73.08
CA PHE A 32 2.53 -9.22 73.30
C PHE A 32 1.24 -9.20 74.12
N ASP A 33 1.12 -8.27 75.06
CA ASP A 33 -0.14 -7.95 75.71
C ASP A 33 -0.94 -6.95 74.89
N ILE A 34 -2.26 -7.11 74.92
CA ILE A 34 -3.21 -6.23 74.25
C ILE A 34 -3.87 -5.33 75.30
N GLU A 35 -3.65 -4.02 75.18
CA GLU A 35 -4.29 -2.98 75.98
C GLU A 35 -4.73 -1.85 75.04
N ASP A 36 -6.02 -1.50 75.04
CA ASP A 36 -6.59 -0.41 74.21
C ASP A 36 -6.18 -0.46 72.72
N ASP A 37 -6.39 -1.59 72.05
CA ASP A 37 -6.03 -1.85 70.63
C ASP A 37 -4.52 -1.80 70.32
N ARG A 38 -3.68 -1.74 71.35
CA ARG A 38 -2.23 -1.58 71.25
C ARG A 38 -1.49 -2.78 71.84
N LEU A 39 -0.49 -3.24 71.08
CA LEU A 39 0.44 -4.28 71.49
C LEU A 39 1.59 -3.69 72.30
N SER A 40 1.84 -4.29 73.45
CA SER A 40 2.96 -3.99 74.33
C SER A 40 3.71 -5.26 74.69
N VAL A 41 5.03 -5.14 74.85
CA VAL A 41 5.86 -6.27 75.30
C VAL A 41 5.49 -6.57 76.76
N PRO A 42 5.21 -7.84 77.13
CA PRO A 42 4.91 -8.21 78.50
C PRO A 42 6.06 -7.84 79.44
N ILE A 43 5.76 -7.12 80.51
CA ILE A 43 6.75 -6.79 81.53
C ILE A 43 6.95 -8.02 82.43
N ILE A 44 8.11 -8.66 82.27
CA ILE A 44 8.50 -9.84 83.05
C ILE A 44 9.62 -9.44 84.02
N ASN A 45 9.40 -9.66 85.30
CA ASN A 45 10.41 -9.55 86.34
C ASN A 45 11.12 -10.90 86.48
N GLU A 46 12.43 -10.92 86.23
CA GLU A 46 13.26 -12.12 86.35
C GLU A 46 13.51 -12.54 87.80
N ASP A 47 13.50 -11.59 88.74
CA ASP A 47 13.76 -11.84 90.16
C ASP A 47 12.53 -12.31 90.94
N ALA A 48 11.36 -12.33 90.30
CA ALA A 48 10.08 -12.72 90.91
C ALA A 48 9.58 -14.08 90.37
N PRO A 49 8.82 -14.86 91.18
CA PRO A 49 8.24 -16.11 90.72
C PRO A 49 7.42 -15.95 89.45
N LYS A 50 7.52 -16.92 88.52
CA LYS A 50 6.81 -16.89 87.23
C LYS A 50 5.32 -17.26 87.34
N LYS A 51 4.61 -16.58 88.23
CA LYS A 51 3.20 -16.84 88.60
C LYS A 51 2.31 -15.64 88.24
N PHE A 52 1.02 -15.90 88.05
CA PHE A 52 0.02 -14.89 87.72
C PHE A 52 0.39 -14.09 86.46
N GLY A 53 0.57 -12.76 86.60
CA GLY A 53 0.92 -11.84 85.53
C GLY A 53 2.37 -11.96 85.03
N ASN A 54 3.28 -12.44 85.88
CA ASN A 54 4.72 -12.45 85.65
C ASN A 54 5.18 -13.73 84.91
N ARG A 55 4.64 -14.01 83.73
CA ARG A 55 4.97 -15.24 82.99
C ARG A 55 5.06 -15.03 81.48
N THR A 56 5.94 -15.83 80.88
CA THR A 56 6.14 -15.94 79.44
C THR A 56 5.33 -17.09 78.85
N TRP A 57 5.21 -18.21 79.57
CA TRP A 57 4.55 -19.42 79.06
C TRP A 57 3.17 -19.60 79.69
N LEU A 58 2.19 -19.99 78.88
CA LEU A 58 0.84 -20.33 79.31
C LEU A 58 0.50 -21.75 78.87
N TYR A 59 -0.29 -22.47 79.68
CA TYR A 59 -0.88 -23.73 79.26
C TYR A 59 -1.90 -23.47 78.16
N LYS A 60 -1.81 -24.23 77.07
CA LYS A 60 -2.79 -24.19 75.99
C LYS A 60 -4.00 -25.04 76.36
N ASN A 61 -5.15 -24.42 76.60
CA ASN A 61 -6.39 -25.16 76.86
C ASN A 61 -7.26 -25.31 75.61
N ASP A 62 -7.10 -24.43 74.61
CA ASP A 62 -7.93 -24.36 73.40
C ASP A 62 -7.16 -23.66 72.25
N GLY A 63 -7.66 -23.74 71.02
CA GLY A 63 -7.10 -23.13 69.81
C GLY A 63 -6.22 -24.07 68.96
N PRO A 64 -5.60 -23.54 67.88
CA PRO A 64 -4.82 -24.34 66.92
C PRO A 64 -3.61 -25.05 67.54
N ASN A 65 -3.31 -26.27 67.07
CA ASN A 65 -2.18 -27.08 67.56
C ASN A 65 -0.90 -26.93 66.70
N SER A 66 -0.96 -26.22 65.58
CA SER A 66 0.18 -26.03 64.69
C SER A 66 1.27 -25.25 65.40
N ILE A 67 2.44 -25.87 65.59
CA ILE A 67 3.61 -25.20 66.18
C ILE A 67 3.99 -24.01 65.30
N GLY A 68 4.28 -22.88 65.92
CA GLY A 68 4.56 -21.62 65.25
C GLY A 68 3.33 -20.77 64.95
N TYR A 69 2.10 -21.28 65.14
CA TYR A 69 0.88 -20.50 64.92
C TYR A 69 0.81 -19.31 65.88
N ILE A 70 0.54 -18.13 65.34
CA ILE A 70 0.39 -16.89 66.10
C ILE A 70 -1.07 -16.49 66.13
N GLY A 71 -1.59 -16.20 67.32
CA GLY A 71 -2.97 -15.79 67.51
C GLY A 71 -3.21 -15.14 68.87
N CYS A 72 -4.46 -14.77 69.15
CA CYS A 72 -4.82 -14.15 70.41
C CYS A 72 -5.42 -15.17 71.39
N TRP A 73 -4.95 -15.15 72.64
CA TRP A 73 -5.58 -15.88 73.74
C TRP A 73 -5.97 -14.92 74.86
N ARG A 74 -7.21 -15.03 75.33
CA ARG A 74 -7.59 -14.52 76.64
C ARG A 74 -7.17 -15.53 77.68
N TRP A 75 -6.45 -15.09 78.68
CA TRP A 75 -6.02 -15.96 79.75
C TRP A 75 -6.23 -15.32 81.11
N SER A 76 -6.46 -16.17 82.10
CA SER A 76 -6.60 -15.77 83.48
C SER A 76 -5.75 -16.64 84.37
N ALA A 77 -5.28 -16.05 85.46
CA ALA A 77 -4.55 -16.73 86.50
C ALA A 77 -5.15 -16.38 87.86
N LYS A 78 -5.49 -17.40 88.64
CA LYS A 78 -6.07 -17.25 89.98
C LYS A 78 -5.40 -18.20 90.96
N THR A 79 -5.47 -17.92 92.25
CA THR A 79 -4.93 -18.83 93.27
C THR A 79 -5.51 -20.24 93.11
N ASN A 80 -4.64 -21.25 93.12
CA ASN A 80 -5.07 -22.64 92.98
C ASN A 80 -5.71 -23.13 94.28
N LYS A 81 -6.97 -23.58 94.20
CA LYS A 81 -7.75 -24.02 95.37
C LYS A 81 -7.13 -25.24 96.08
N ASN A 82 -6.41 -26.08 95.36
CA ASN A 82 -5.80 -27.30 95.90
C ASN A 82 -4.36 -27.09 96.38
N LYS A 83 -3.71 -26.01 95.94
CA LYS A 83 -2.30 -25.67 96.21
C LYS A 83 -2.14 -24.15 96.27
N PRO A 84 -2.45 -23.49 97.41
CA PRO A 84 -2.48 -22.03 97.53
C PRO A 84 -1.16 -21.34 97.17
N GLU A 85 -0.04 -22.05 97.23
CA GLU A 85 1.28 -21.61 96.81
C GLU A 85 1.45 -21.51 95.28
N SER A 86 0.52 -22.05 94.49
CA SER A 86 0.53 -22.06 93.03
C SER A 86 -0.71 -21.36 92.47
N ASP A 87 -0.66 -20.99 91.19
CA ASP A 87 -1.80 -20.43 90.50
C ASP A 87 -2.34 -21.39 89.43
N TYR A 88 -3.64 -21.27 89.18
CA TYR A 88 -4.36 -22.02 88.18
C TYR A 88 -4.57 -21.12 86.96
N VAL A 89 -4.00 -21.53 85.83
CA VAL A 89 -4.04 -20.78 84.57
C VAL A 89 -5.08 -21.39 83.65
N ARG A 90 -5.88 -20.54 83.02
CA ARG A 90 -6.78 -20.94 81.94
C ARG A 90 -6.58 -20.01 80.75
N SER A 91 -6.39 -20.56 79.56
CA SER A 91 -6.37 -19.84 78.29
C SER A 91 -7.61 -20.17 77.45
N THR A 92 -8.02 -19.25 76.60
CA THR A 92 -9.15 -19.40 75.66
C THR A 92 -8.80 -18.64 74.39
N PHE A 93 -8.87 -19.32 73.25
CA PHE A 93 -8.52 -18.74 71.96
C PHE A 93 -9.56 -17.71 71.53
N ILE A 94 -9.11 -16.62 70.91
CA ILE A 94 -9.96 -15.58 70.32
C ILE A 94 -9.60 -15.48 68.84
N GLN A 95 -10.51 -15.93 67.98
CA GLN A 95 -10.29 -15.95 66.54
C GLN A 95 -10.45 -14.56 65.91
N GLU A 96 -11.27 -13.70 66.51
CA GLU A 96 -11.60 -12.36 65.99
C GLU A 96 -10.42 -11.38 66.10
N ILE A 97 -9.53 -11.59 67.07
CA ILE A 97 -8.36 -10.74 67.30
C ILE A 97 -7.14 -11.40 66.65
N ARG A 98 -6.64 -10.77 65.60
CA ARG A 98 -5.51 -11.27 64.82
C ARG A 98 -4.48 -10.14 64.62
N PRO A 99 -3.17 -10.42 64.73
CA PRO A 99 -2.15 -9.40 64.53
C PRO A 99 -2.03 -9.04 63.05
N ILE A 100 -1.57 -7.82 62.76
CA ILE A 100 -1.18 -7.40 61.41
C ILE A 100 0.32 -7.61 61.27
N PHE A 101 0.73 -8.36 60.26
CA PHE A 101 2.16 -8.62 60.00
C PHE A 101 2.78 -7.46 59.20
N VAL A 102 4.10 -7.31 59.31
CA VAL A 102 4.86 -6.29 58.59
C VAL A 102 6.04 -6.94 57.90
N ASP A 103 6.16 -6.71 56.62
CA ASP A 103 7.30 -7.17 55.83
C ASP A 103 7.82 -6.04 54.92
N SER A 104 8.96 -6.24 54.28
CA SER A 104 9.63 -5.23 53.47
C SER A 104 10.14 -5.77 52.15
N ILE A 105 9.87 -5.04 51.07
CA ILE A 105 10.37 -5.32 49.73
C ILE A 105 11.20 -4.14 49.21
N THR A 106 12.28 -4.42 48.49
CA THR A 106 13.15 -3.39 47.90
C THR A 106 12.80 -3.20 46.43
N VAL A 107 12.25 -2.04 46.09
CA VAL A 107 11.81 -1.69 44.72
C VAL A 107 12.11 -0.22 44.43
N GLN A 108 12.36 0.11 43.16
CA GLN A 108 12.72 1.49 42.77
C GLN A 108 11.50 2.33 42.39
N ASN A 109 10.44 1.70 41.90
CA ASN A 109 9.24 2.38 41.42
C ASN A 109 7.99 1.48 41.61
N ASN A 110 6.81 2.06 41.34
CA ASN A 110 5.54 1.36 41.50
C ASN A 110 5.38 0.19 40.51
N GLU A 111 5.98 0.25 39.32
CA GLU A 111 5.89 -0.84 38.33
C GLU A 111 6.63 -2.10 38.82
N GLN A 112 7.84 -1.93 39.37
CA GLN A 112 8.59 -3.01 40.00
C GLN A 112 7.86 -3.56 41.22
N LEU A 113 7.21 -2.69 42.02
CA LEU A 113 6.36 -3.12 43.13
C LEU A 113 5.21 -4.02 42.64
N ILE A 114 4.50 -3.60 41.60
CA ILE A 114 3.39 -4.37 41.02
C ILE A 114 3.88 -5.70 40.44
N SER A 115 5.00 -5.70 39.72
CA SER A 115 5.61 -6.92 39.17
C SER A 115 6.00 -7.89 40.28
N ALA A 116 6.66 -7.40 41.33
CA ALA A 116 7.08 -8.22 42.45
C ALA A 116 5.87 -8.78 43.23
N LEU A 117 4.84 -7.98 43.45
CA LEU A 117 3.58 -8.42 44.07
C LEU A 117 2.86 -9.52 43.27
N LYS A 118 2.91 -9.46 41.94
CA LYS A 118 2.26 -10.45 41.06
C LYS A 118 3.04 -11.75 40.96
N ASN A 119 4.37 -11.67 40.90
CA ASN A 119 5.18 -12.80 40.44
C ASN A 119 6.08 -13.39 41.53
N GLU A 120 6.66 -12.53 42.38
CA GLU A 120 7.82 -12.88 43.21
C GLU A 120 7.48 -12.98 44.70
N TYR A 121 6.57 -12.14 45.19
CA TYR A 121 6.23 -12.08 46.60
C TYR A 121 5.44 -13.31 47.04
N ARG A 122 5.82 -13.89 48.17
CA ARG A 122 5.17 -15.05 48.79
C ARG A 122 4.82 -14.69 50.24
N ILE A 123 3.61 -15.04 50.63
CA ILE A 123 3.01 -14.76 51.93
C ILE A 123 2.98 -16.07 52.71
N SER A 124 3.51 -16.08 53.92
CA SER A 124 3.56 -17.24 54.79
C SER A 124 2.19 -17.59 55.39
N ALA A 125 2.04 -18.82 55.87
CA ALA A 125 0.81 -19.27 56.53
C ALA A 125 0.46 -18.44 57.79
N ASN A 126 1.46 -17.96 58.54
CA ASN A 126 1.24 -17.09 59.71
C ASN A 126 0.67 -15.73 59.29
N GLU A 127 1.25 -15.10 58.28
CA GLU A 127 0.79 -13.82 57.73
C GLU A 127 -0.62 -13.91 57.17
N ARG A 128 -0.94 -15.02 56.49
CA ARG A 128 -2.29 -15.30 55.99
C ARG A 128 -3.32 -15.49 57.10
N ASN A 129 -2.92 -16.12 58.21
CA ASN A 129 -3.78 -16.35 59.37
C ASN A 129 -3.98 -15.08 60.21
N GLY A 130 -3.13 -14.06 60.01
CA GLY A 130 -3.25 -12.74 60.62
C GLY A 130 -4.41 -11.89 60.09
N ASN A 131 -4.46 -10.64 60.52
CA ASN A 131 -5.35 -9.60 60.01
C ASN A 131 -4.72 -8.87 58.81
N GLY A 132 -4.06 -9.60 57.93
CA GLY A 132 -3.36 -9.07 56.76
C GLY A 132 -1.91 -8.66 57.04
N ILE A 133 -1.28 -8.11 56.01
CA ILE A 133 0.13 -7.76 56.00
C ILE A 133 0.34 -6.35 55.44
N ILE A 134 1.23 -5.59 56.07
CA ILE A 134 1.75 -4.32 55.57
C ILE A 134 3.08 -4.59 54.89
N LEU A 135 3.12 -4.48 53.56
CA LEU A 135 4.35 -4.62 52.78
C LEU A 135 4.98 -3.24 52.57
N ILE A 136 6.08 -2.98 53.26
CA ILE A 136 6.86 -1.75 53.18
C ILE A 136 7.69 -1.76 51.90
N TYR A 137 7.54 -0.74 51.05
CA TYR A 137 8.31 -0.62 49.82
C TYR A 137 9.16 0.66 49.75
N LYS A 138 8.91 1.61 50.66
CA LYS A 138 9.68 2.85 50.75
C LYS A 138 9.81 3.30 52.21
N SER A 139 10.97 3.82 52.56
CA SER A 139 11.23 4.32 53.91
C SER A 139 11.83 5.73 53.88
N ASN A 140 11.41 6.58 54.81
CA ASN A 140 12.07 7.85 55.12
C ASN A 140 12.53 7.84 56.60
N SER A 141 13.22 8.86 57.08
CA SER A 141 13.84 8.85 58.42
C SER A 141 12.91 8.56 59.60
N ARG A 142 11.58 8.76 59.46
CA ARG A 142 10.60 8.62 60.55
C ARG A 142 9.46 7.64 60.28
N CYS A 143 9.11 7.41 59.01
CA CYS A 143 7.95 6.63 58.62
C CYS A 143 8.30 5.62 57.52
N TYR A 144 7.51 4.56 57.47
CA TYR A 144 7.46 3.60 56.37
C TYR A 144 6.23 3.88 55.52
N GLN A 145 6.41 3.80 54.20
CA GLN A 145 5.32 3.75 53.23
C GLN A 145 5.19 2.31 52.74
N GLY A 146 3.97 1.79 52.80
CA GLY A 146 3.67 0.42 52.43
C GLY A 146 2.33 0.27 51.75
N VAL A 147 2.02 -0.95 51.36
CA VAL A 147 0.68 -1.37 50.92
C VAL A 147 0.12 -2.39 51.90
N TYR A 148 -1.17 -2.28 52.18
CA TYR A 148 -1.87 -3.24 53.01
C TYR A 148 -2.52 -4.30 52.11
N ILE A 149 -2.15 -5.56 52.33
CA ILE A 149 -2.75 -6.73 51.68
C ILE A 149 -3.66 -7.41 52.70
N PRO A 150 -4.98 -7.37 52.50
CA PRO A 150 -5.91 -8.00 53.42
C PRO A 150 -6.03 -9.51 53.14
N PRO A 151 -6.43 -10.33 54.14
CA PRO A 151 -6.47 -11.79 54.01
C PRO A 151 -7.33 -12.31 52.85
N GLU A 152 -8.41 -11.62 52.50
CA GLU A 152 -9.31 -12.00 51.40
C GLU A 152 -8.69 -11.86 50.01
N LYS A 153 -7.58 -11.12 49.88
CA LYS A 153 -6.83 -10.96 48.63
C LYS A 153 -5.67 -11.96 48.52
N MET A 154 -5.58 -12.95 49.40
CA MET A 154 -4.51 -13.93 49.42
C MET A 154 -5.02 -15.31 49.00
N ILE A 155 -4.40 -15.91 47.98
CA ILE A 155 -4.75 -17.23 47.45
C ILE A 155 -3.64 -18.23 47.78
N GLU A 156 -4.03 -19.42 48.23
CA GLU A 156 -3.11 -20.53 48.50
C GLU A 156 -2.58 -21.11 47.19
N ILE A 157 -1.27 -21.37 47.14
CA ILE A 157 -0.63 -22.16 46.09
C ILE A 157 -0.30 -23.56 46.61
N GLU A 158 -0.03 -24.51 45.70
CA GLU A 158 0.14 -25.94 46.00
C GLU A 158 1.23 -26.26 47.05
N THR A 159 2.08 -25.30 47.43
CA THR A 159 3.20 -25.46 48.38
C THR A 159 2.92 -24.97 49.80
N GLY A 160 1.69 -24.56 50.14
CA GLY A 160 1.33 -24.03 51.48
C GLY A 160 1.72 -22.57 51.71
N ASP A 161 2.30 -21.93 50.69
CA ASP A 161 2.50 -20.49 50.62
C ASP A 161 1.27 -19.81 49.99
N TYR A 162 1.18 -18.50 50.14
CA TYR A 162 0.10 -17.68 49.60
C TYR A 162 0.65 -16.61 48.65
N ILE A 163 -0.14 -16.27 47.63
CA ILE A 163 0.15 -15.17 46.70
C ILE A 163 -0.97 -14.15 46.72
N LEU A 164 -0.69 -12.94 46.21
CA LEU A 164 -1.74 -11.98 45.93
C LEU A 164 -2.66 -12.55 44.85
N ASN A 165 -3.98 -12.48 45.08
CA ASN A 165 -4.98 -12.89 44.10
C ASN A 165 -4.71 -12.18 42.76
N PRO A 166 -4.47 -12.90 41.66
CA PRO A 166 -4.22 -12.32 40.33
C PRO A 166 -5.32 -11.37 39.87
N ASP A 167 -6.54 -11.55 40.38
CA ASP A 167 -7.68 -10.69 40.10
C ASP A 167 -7.76 -9.40 40.92
N THR A 168 -6.80 -9.17 41.81
CA THR A 168 -6.71 -7.93 42.58
C THR A 168 -6.49 -6.75 41.64
N ALA A 169 -7.50 -5.87 41.55
CA ALA A 169 -7.40 -4.65 40.76
C ALA A 169 -6.58 -3.55 41.46
N TYR A 170 -6.66 -3.46 42.79
CA TYR A 170 -5.97 -2.44 43.58
C TYR A 170 -5.63 -2.89 45.00
N LEU A 171 -4.71 -2.18 45.65
CA LEU A 171 -4.39 -2.26 47.08
C LEU A 171 -4.42 -0.87 47.71
N ARG A 172 -4.56 -0.79 49.04
CA ARG A 172 -4.54 0.49 49.76
C ARG A 172 -3.14 0.77 50.30
N THR A 173 -2.68 2.00 50.12
CA THR A 173 -1.39 2.45 50.66
C THR A 173 -1.54 2.82 52.13
N VAL A 174 -0.45 2.71 52.89
CA VAL A 174 -0.39 3.03 54.31
C VAL A 174 0.91 3.74 54.62
N VAL A 175 0.85 4.66 55.59
CA VAL A 175 2.03 5.27 56.19
C VAL A 175 2.04 4.93 57.68
N ILE A 176 3.09 4.27 58.15
CA ILE A 176 3.25 3.87 59.57
C ILE A 176 4.54 4.44 60.17
N ASP A 177 4.55 4.69 61.48
CA ASP A 177 5.78 5.08 62.18
C ASP A 177 6.72 3.88 62.32
N ARG A 178 8.02 4.12 62.21
CA ARG A 178 9.04 3.08 62.42
C ARG A 178 8.96 2.48 63.82
N ALA A 179 8.60 3.28 64.83
CA ALA A 179 8.46 2.84 66.21
C ALA A 179 7.28 1.89 66.43
N ASP A 180 6.35 1.80 65.49
CA ASP A 180 5.16 0.93 65.56
C ASP A 180 5.35 -0.42 64.89
N VAL A 181 6.55 -0.72 64.40
CA VAL A 181 6.92 -2.05 63.92
C VAL A 181 7.64 -2.79 65.04
N LEU A 182 7.03 -3.85 65.55
CA LEU A 182 7.54 -4.68 66.63
C LEU A 182 8.24 -5.91 66.04
N PRO A 183 9.58 -5.99 66.08
CA PRO A 183 10.29 -7.19 65.65
C PRO A 183 10.15 -8.30 66.70
N PHE A 184 9.98 -9.54 66.25
CA PHE A 184 10.16 -10.73 67.08
C PHE A 184 10.76 -11.83 66.22
N GLU A 185 11.94 -12.32 66.62
CA GLU A 185 12.73 -13.26 65.82
C GLU A 185 12.89 -12.80 64.36
N ASN A 186 12.38 -13.57 63.40
CA ASN A 186 12.45 -13.31 61.97
C ASN A 186 11.20 -12.61 61.41
N GLU A 187 10.17 -12.41 62.22
CA GLU A 187 8.89 -11.80 61.83
C GLU A 187 8.74 -10.41 62.46
N LYS A 188 7.84 -9.59 61.92
CA LYS A 188 7.51 -8.27 62.48
C LYS A 188 6.00 -8.13 62.52
N ILE A 189 5.49 -7.56 63.61
CA ILE A 189 4.07 -7.28 63.79
C ILE A 189 3.87 -5.77 63.96
N TYR A 190 2.76 -5.27 63.44
CA TYR A 190 2.35 -3.90 63.63
C TYR A 190 1.76 -3.71 65.04
N ARG A 191 2.12 -2.61 65.70
CA ARG A 191 1.77 -2.32 67.09
C ARG A 191 0.26 -2.25 67.33
N PHE A 192 -0.56 -1.92 66.34
CA PHE A 192 -2.01 -1.78 66.47
C PHE A 192 -2.74 -2.91 65.74
N LEU A 193 -3.93 -3.29 66.21
CA LEU A 193 -4.73 -4.35 65.54
C LEU A 193 -5.50 -3.83 64.32
N SER A 194 -5.54 -2.51 64.14
CA SER A 194 -6.17 -1.80 63.03
C SER A 194 -5.18 -0.85 62.36
N VAL A 195 -5.35 -0.59 61.06
CA VAL A 195 -4.46 0.25 60.25
C VAL A 195 -5.24 1.34 59.53
N ASN A 196 -4.71 2.57 59.54
CA ASN A 196 -5.30 3.69 58.82
C ASN A 196 -4.90 3.64 57.34
N LEU A 197 -5.86 3.31 56.48
CA LEU A 197 -5.65 3.17 55.04
C LEU A 197 -5.67 4.53 54.33
N GLY A 198 -4.64 4.80 53.54
CA GLY A 198 -4.46 5.99 52.73
C GLY A 198 -4.97 5.82 51.30
N GLY A 199 -4.18 6.23 50.32
CA GLY A 199 -4.53 6.21 48.89
C GLY A 199 -4.61 4.80 48.28
N THR A 200 -4.69 4.75 46.95
CA THR A 200 -4.88 3.52 46.17
C THR A 200 -3.68 3.26 45.27
N LEU A 201 -3.12 2.05 45.32
CA LEU A 201 -2.17 1.53 44.34
C LEU A 201 -2.91 0.61 43.38
N LEU A 202 -2.96 0.97 42.09
CA LEU A 202 -3.55 0.15 41.03
C LEU A 202 -2.60 -1.01 40.69
N ILE A 203 -3.11 -2.23 40.75
CA ILE A 203 -2.40 -3.47 40.42
C ILE A 203 -2.73 -3.92 38.99
N LYS A 204 -3.98 -3.70 38.55
CA LYS A 204 -4.41 -3.81 37.15
C LYS A 204 -4.60 -2.41 36.56
N SER A 205 -4.35 -2.27 35.27
CA SER A 205 -4.64 -0.99 34.59
C SER A 205 -6.15 -0.74 34.60
N PRO A 206 -6.63 0.49 34.87
CA PRO A 206 -8.05 0.83 34.74
C PRO A 206 -8.62 0.44 33.37
N PHE A 207 -7.81 0.55 32.31
CA PHE A 207 -8.18 0.12 30.96
C PHE A 207 -8.38 -1.40 30.82
N GLU A 208 -7.61 -2.22 31.55
CA GLU A 208 -7.80 -3.67 31.56
C GLU A 208 -9.09 -4.05 32.29
N VAL A 209 -9.40 -3.35 33.38
CA VAL A 209 -10.66 -3.53 34.12
C VAL A 209 -11.85 -3.12 33.26
N ILE A 210 -11.77 -1.96 32.60
CA ILE A 210 -12.74 -1.49 31.60
C ILE A 210 -12.94 -2.55 30.50
N LYS A 211 -11.84 -3.03 29.91
CA LYS A 211 -11.87 -4.04 28.83
C LYS A 211 -12.54 -5.34 29.29
N GLN A 212 -12.19 -5.85 30.48
CA GLN A 212 -12.82 -7.06 31.03
C GLN A 212 -14.31 -6.86 31.34
N TYR A 213 -14.69 -5.68 31.83
CA TYR A 213 -16.08 -5.33 32.07
C TYR A 213 -16.91 -5.32 30.78
N PHE A 214 -16.41 -4.65 29.74
CA PHE A 214 -17.07 -4.63 28.43
C PHE A 214 -17.16 -6.03 27.82
N LEU A 215 -16.08 -6.82 27.86
CA LEU A 215 -16.07 -8.20 27.35
C LEU A 215 -17.04 -9.13 28.09
N LYS A 216 -17.23 -8.93 29.40
CA LYS A 216 -18.16 -9.72 30.21
C LYS A 216 -19.63 -9.38 29.92
N ASN A 217 -19.91 -8.13 29.56
CA ASN A 217 -21.28 -7.63 29.40
C ASN A 217 -21.75 -7.55 27.93
N ALA A 218 -20.83 -7.51 26.97
CA ALA A 218 -21.11 -7.48 25.53
C ALA A 218 -21.28 -8.90 24.94
N THR A 219 -22.26 -9.67 25.43
CA THR A 219 -22.50 -11.03 24.90
C THR A 219 -23.49 -11.06 23.74
N TRP A 220 -23.28 -11.99 22.80
CA TRP A 220 -24.15 -12.25 21.63
C TRP A 220 -25.63 -12.45 21.99
N LYS A 221 -25.89 -13.02 23.17
CA LYS A 221 -27.26 -13.27 23.67
C LYS A 221 -28.01 -11.99 24.02
N THR A 222 -27.30 -10.91 24.36
CA THR A 222 -27.87 -9.58 24.65
C THR A 222 -28.11 -8.81 23.35
N TYR A 223 -27.15 -8.89 22.42
CA TYR A 223 -27.21 -8.25 21.09
C TYR A 223 -28.32 -8.84 20.21
N SER A 224 -28.38 -10.17 20.07
CA SER A 224 -29.36 -10.86 19.22
C SER A 224 -30.81 -10.76 19.71
N ARG A 225 -31.02 -10.52 21.02
CA ARG A 225 -32.36 -10.49 21.63
C ARG A 225 -33.05 -9.13 21.56
N MET A 226 -32.30 -8.03 21.42
CA MET A 226 -32.87 -6.67 21.42
C MET A 226 -32.96 -6.02 20.03
N VAL A 227 -32.09 -6.36 19.08
CA VAL A 227 -31.95 -5.58 17.82
C VAL A 227 -32.20 -6.41 16.56
N GLY A 228 -31.50 -7.53 16.36
CA GLY A 228 -31.81 -8.50 15.30
C GLY A 228 -31.66 -8.05 13.84
N GLY A 229 -30.43 -7.76 13.35
CA GLY A 229 -30.16 -7.69 11.90
C GLY A 229 -28.69 -7.46 11.45
N THR A 230 -28.46 -6.60 10.43
CA THR A 230 -27.27 -6.47 9.55
C THR A 230 -26.58 -5.07 9.52
N HIS A 231 -25.40 -4.95 8.84
CA HIS A 231 -24.33 -3.91 8.89
C HIS A 231 -24.67 -2.39 8.94
N ALA A 232 -25.91 -1.97 8.68
CA ALA A 232 -26.38 -0.60 8.96
C ALA A 232 -26.53 -0.33 10.48
N GLU A 233 -26.58 -1.40 11.27
CA GLU A 233 -26.70 -1.44 12.73
C GLU A 233 -25.47 -0.97 13.50
N HIS A 234 -24.36 -0.73 12.79
CA HIS A 234 -23.16 -0.19 13.40
C HIS A 234 -23.36 1.25 13.92
N ASN A 235 -24.22 2.06 13.27
CA ASN A 235 -24.59 3.38 13.78
C ASN A 235 -25.53 3.31 15.01
N GLU A 236 -26.21 2.19 15.24
CA GLU A 236 -26.98 1.93 16.46
C GLU A 236 -26.12 1.35 17.60
N LEU A 237 -25.00 0.69 17.29
CA LEU A 237 -23.99 0.31 18.28
C LEU A 237 -23.48 1.53 19.06
N LYS A 238 -23.34 2.69 18.39
CA LYS A 238 -23.02 3.97 19.01
C LYS A 238 -24.10 4.41 20.02
N ALA A 239 -25.37 4.30 19.65
CA ALA A 239 -26.50 4.60 20.53
C ALA A 239 -26.66 3.58 21.69
N PHE A 240 -26.29 2.32 21.47
CA PHE A 240 -26.26 1.29 22.51
C PHE A 240 -25.18 1.57 23.55
N ILE A 241 -23.97 1.94 23.13
CA ILE A 241 -22.89 2.32 24.04
C ILE A 241 -23.28 3.57 24.85
N GLU A 242 -23.94 4.55 24.21
CA GLU A 242 -24.50 5.72 24.89
C GLU A 242 -25.60 5.34 25.91
N SER A 243 -26.36 4.26 25.67
CA SER A 243 -27.43 3.78 26.59
C SER A 243 -26.95 3.06 27.85
N ILE A 244 -25.66 2.69 27.94
CA ILE A 244 -25.06 2.02 29.12
C ILE A 244 -24.48 3.05 30.12
N ASN A 245 -24.53 4.35 29.79
CA ASN A 245 -23.73 5.40 30.41
C ASN A 245 -24.25 5.98 31.75
N GLU A 246 -25.08 5.26 32.51
CA GLU A 246 -25.55 5.73 33.83
C GLU A 246 -25.14 4.86 35.03
N SER A 247 -24.25 3.87 34.86
CA SER A 247 -23.75 3.08 36.02
C SER A 247 -22.30 2.59 35.90
N ILE A 248 -21.59 2.90 34.83
CA ILE A 248 -20.24 2.35 34.58
C ILE A 248 -19.21 3.06 35.47
N GLU A 249 -19.33 4.37 35.64
CA GLU A 249 -18.44 5.21 36.46
C GLU A 249 -18.42 4.73 37.90
N VAL A 250 -19.60 4.49 38.48
CA VAL A 250 -19.77 4.03 39.87
C VAL A 250 -19.18 2.64 40.05
N GLN A 251 -19.35 1.76 39.06
CA GLN A 251 -18.86 0.39 39.15
C GLN A 251 -17.33 0.31 38.95
N ILE A 252 -16.78 1.08 38.01
CA ILE A 252 -15.33 1.20 37.79
C ILE A 252 -14.67 1.91 38.97
N ALA A 253 -15.26 2.97 39.51
CA ALA A 253 -14.80 3.62 40.73
C ALA A 253 -14.69 2.62 41.89
N ARG A 254 -15.69 1.73 42.02
CA ARG A 254 -15.69 0.65 43.02
C ARG A 254 -14.65 -0.45 42.75
N GLU A 255 -14.56 -0.93 41.51
CA GLU A 255 -13.67 -2.03 41.12
C GLU A 255 -12.19 -1.60 41.08
N CYS A 256 -11.91 -0.35 40.72
CA CYS A 256 -10.56 0.22 40.70
C CYS A 256 -10.19 0.97 41.99
N GLY A 257 -11.15 1.28 42.87
CA GLY A 257 -10.91 2.02 44.11
C GLY A 257 -10.51 3.49 43.88
N ILE A 258 -11.05 4.11 42.83
CA ILE A 258 -10.80 5.49 42.38
C ILE A 258 -12.07 6.35 42.53
N SER A 259 -11.96 7.68 42.34
CA SER A 259 -13.14 8.55 42.35
C SER A 259 -14.02 8.34 41.11
N GLU A 260 -15.32 8.69 41.20
CA GLU A 260 -16.23 8.61 40.05
C GLU A 260 -15.78 9.54 38.90
N ASP A 261 -15.27 10.73 39.23
CA ASP A 261 -14.71 11.68 38.25
C ASP A 261 -13.48 11.10 37.52
N ASP A 262 -12.59 10.42 38.24
CA ASP A 262 -11.43 9.75 37.63
C ASP A 262 -11.87 8.59 36.74
N ALA A 263 -12.88 7.82 37.17
CA ALA A 263 -13.47 6.75 36.38
C ALA A 263 -14.04 7.29 35.05
N SER A 264 -14.80 8.39 35.08
CA SER A 264 -15.28 9.08 33.87
C SER A 264 -14.14 9.52 32.96
N SER A 265 -13.05 10.06 33.51
CA SER A 265 -11.89 10.46 32.71
C SER A 265 -11.22 9.27 32.01
N TYR A 266 -11.08 8.13 32.68
CA TYR A 266 -10.51 6.92 32.06
C TYR A 266 -11.44 6.32 31.01
N ILE A 267 -12.76 6.31 31.23
CA ILE A 267 -13.76 5.89 30.24
C ILE A 267 -13.65 6.75 28.97
N ASN A 268 -13.62 8.09 29.12
CA ASN A 268 -13.51 9.00 27.98
C ASN A 268 -12.20 8.84 27.20
N LYS A 269 -11.08 8.58 27.91
CA LYS A 269 -9.81 8.26 27.24
C LYS A 269 -9.89 6.93 26.48
N PHE A 270 -10.55 5.92 27.05
CA PHE A 270 -10.73 4.62 26.39
C PHE A 270 -11.60 4.75 25.13
N MET A 271 -12.69 5.52 25.21
CA MET A 271 -13.56 5.79 24.06
C MET A 271 -12.81 6.53 22.94
N ASN A 272 -11.99 7.53 23.28
CA ASN A 272 -11.16 8.23 22.30
C ASN A 272 -10.09 7.32 21.65
N GLU A 273 -9.53 6.35 22.39
CA GLU A 273 -8.60 5.38 21.80
C GLU A 273 -9.33 4.38 20.89
N ILE A 274 -10.53 3.95 21.27
CA ILE A 274 -11.41 3.12 20.42
C ILE A 274 -11.78 3.87 19.14
N GLU A 275 -12.22 5.12 19.21
CA GLU A 275 -12.59 5.90 18.02
C GLU A 275 -11.40 6.09 17.07
N LYS A 276 -10.18 6.28 17.60
CA LYS A 276 -8.95 6.30 16.78
C LYS A 276 -8.63 4.95 16.13
N TYR A 277 -8.96 3.85 16.78
CA TYR A 277 -8.76 2.50 16.27
C TYR A 277 -9.75 2.16 15.15
N PHE A 278 -11.02 2.55 15.28
CA PHE A 278 -12.06 2.27 14.26
C PHE A 278 -12.06 3.23 13.06
N SER A 279 -11.36 4.36 13.14
CA SER A 279 -11.29 5.36 12.05
C SER A 279 -10.15 5.12 11.05
N SER A 280 -9.28 4.14 11.25
CA SER A 280 -8.29 3.72 10.26
C SER A 280 -8.88 2.69 9.28
N LYS A 281 -8.85 3.01 7.98
CA LYS A 281 -9.43 2.23 6.86
C LYS A 281 -8.94 0.78 6.69
N ASP A 282 -7.93 0.31 7.44
CA ASP A 282 -7.22 -0.97 7.17
C ASP A 282 -7.52 -2.11 8.16
N LEU A 283 -8.34 -1.87 9.19
CA LEU A 283 -8.43 -2.79 10.33
C LEU A 283 -9.31 -4.03 10.11
N GLU A 284 -10.34 -3.92 9.26
CA GLU A 284 -11.20 -5.05 8.89
C GLU A 284 -10.42 -6.10 8.10
N THR A 285 -9.49 -5.65 7.24
CA THR A 285 -8.64 -6.52 6.43
C THR A 285 -7.56 -7.21 7.27
N GLU A 286 -6.88 -6.49 8.17
CA GLU A 286 -5.86 -7.09 9.05
C GLU A 286 -6.45 -8.09 10.06
N ALA A 287 -7.64 -7.83 10.60
CA ALA A 287 -8.32 -8.76 11.51
C ALA A 287 -8.76 -10.05 10.81
N LEU A 288 -9.32 -9.93 9.59
CA LEU A 288 -9.64 -11.08 8.75
C LEU A 288 -8.39 -11.87 8.34
N GLN A 289 -7.30 -11.17 7.98
CA GLN A 289 -6.02 -11.81 7.68
C GLN A 289 -5.46 -12.57 8.88
N LEU A 290 -5.48 -11.99 10.08
CA LEU A 290 -5.02 -12.66 11.30
C LEU A 290 -5.87 -13.88 11.67
N LEU A 291 -7.18 -13.82 11.48
CA LEU A 291 -8.10 -14.95 11.71
C LEU A 291 -7.89 -16.08 10.70
N LEU A 292 -7.78 -15.77 9.41
CA LEU A 292 -7.47 -16.74 8.35
C LEU A 292 -6.06 -17.33 8.49
N THR A 293 -5.12 -16.59 9.08
CA THR A 293 -3.75 -17.07 9.31
C THR A 293 -3.65 -18.03 10.50
N ARG A 294 -4.53 -17.89 11.51
CA ARG A 294 -4.47 -18.67 12.76
C ARG A 294 -5.40 -19.87 12.79
N ASP A 295 -6.54 -19.83 12.09
CA ASP A 295 -7.50 -20.93 12.04
C ASP A 295 -7.49 -21.61 10.66
N GLU A 296 -6.82 -22.74 10.60
CA GLU A 296 -6.62 -23.52 9.37
C GLU A 296 -7.92 -24.15 8.84
N ASN A 297 -8.86 -24.48 9.72
CA ASN A 297 -10.17 -25.02 9.31
C ASN A 297 -11.04 -23.92 8.71
N LEU A 298 -11.07 -22.74 9.34
CA LEU A 298 -11.80 -21.60 8.80
C LEU A 298 -11.21 -21.14 7.47
N ARG A 299 -9.88 -21.11 7.34
CA ARG A 299 -9.20 -20.82 6.06
C ARG A 299 -9.63 -21.79 4.96
N MET A 300 -9.58 -23.09 5.21
CA MET A 300 -9.96 -24.10 4.21
C MET A 300 -11.43 -23.98 3.79
N GLU A 301 -12.35 -23.70 4.72
CA GLU A 301 -13.76 -23.51 4.36
C GLU A 301 -14.00 -22.21 3.59
N CYS A 302 -13.32 -21.12 3.94
CA CYS A 302 -13.36 -19.88 3.16
C CYS A 302 -12.77 -20.05 1.75
N GLU A 303 -11.64 -20.75 1.61
CA GLU A 303 -11.03 -21.07 0.31
C GLU A 303 -11.95 -21.94 -0.55
N LYS A 304 -12.62 -22.95 0.03
CA LYS A 304 -13.61 -23.77 -0.68
C LYS A 304 -14.80 -22.95 -1.16
N VAL A 305 -15.33 -22.06 -0.33
CA VAL A 305 -16.43 -21.17 -0.71
C VAL A 305 -15.99 -20.21 -1.81
N ALA A 306 -14.81 -19.60 -1.67
CA ALA A 306 -14.24 -18.72 -2.70
C ALA A 306 -14.01 -19.46 -4.03
N GLU A 307 -13.48 -20.69 -3.99
CA GLU A 307 -13.28 -21.53 -5.16
C GLU A 307 -14.61 -21.92 -5.82
N ALA A 308 -15.63 -22.26 -5.03
CA ALA A 308 -16.96 -22.57 -5.53
C ALA A 308 -17.64 -21.36 -6.18
N CYS A 309 -17.62 -20.20 -5.52
CA CYS A 309 -18.15 -18.94 -6.05
C CYS A 309 -17.40 -18.53 -7.32
N TRP A 310 -16.07 -18.61 -7.34
CA TRP A 310 -15.28 -18.30 -8.54
C TRP A 310 -15.64 -19.23 -9.69
N LYS A 311 -15.78 -20.54 -9.44
CA LYS A 311 -16.17 -21.52 -10.46
C LYS A 311 -17.58 -21.25 -10.99
N GLU A 312 -18.53 -20.84 -10.15
CA GLU A 312 -19.89 -20.53 -10.58
C GLU A 312 -19.97 -19.22 -11.38
N GLU A 313 -19.29 -18.17 -10.90
CA GLU A 313 -19.25 -16.85 -11.56
C GLU A 313 -18.50 -16.90 -12.90
N ASN A 314 -17.43 -17.67 -12.98
CA ASN A 314 -16.56 -17.74 -14.16
C ASN A 314 -16.85 -18.94 -15.07
N ALA A 315 -17.87 -19.77 -14.77
CA ALA A 315 -18.22 -20.94 -15.58
C ALA A 315 -18.48 -20.61 -17.05
N LYS A 316 -19.13 -19.46 -17.32
CA LYS A 316 -19.40 -18.99 -18.69
C LYS A 316 -18.13 -18.55 -19.41
N ILE A 317 -17.23 -17.89 -18.69
CA ILE A 317 -15.95 -17.39 -19.22
C ILE A 317 -15.04 -18.58 -19.56
N VAL A 318 -14.93 -19.55 -18.66
CA VAL A 318 -14.16 -20.79 -18.89
C VAL A 318 -14.71 -21.55 -20.08
N LYS A 319 -16.03 -21.74 -20.17
CA LYS A 319 -16.65 -22.42 -21.30
C LYS A 319 -16.42 -21.69 -22.62
N SER A 320 -16.54 -20.36 -22.64
CA SER A 320 -16.25 -19.55 -23.82
C SER A 320 -14.77 -19.64 -24.22
N ALA A 321 -13.85 -19.66 -23.25
CA ALA A 321 -12.42 -19.80 -23.51
C ALA A 321 -12.07 -21.18 -24.07
N GLU A 322 -12.68 -22.25 -23.54
CA GLU A 322 -12.52 -23.62 -24.07
C GLU A 322 -13.09 -23.76 -25.49
N GLU A 323 -14.25 -23.16 -25.77
CA GLU A 323 -14.82 -23.11 -27.12
C GLU A 323 -13.90 -22.33 -28.08
N ASN A 324 -13.36 -21.19 -27.65
CA ASN A 324 -12.40 -20.40 -28.42
C ASN A 324 -11.11 -21.19 -28.71
N ILE A 325 -10.54 -21.88 -27.71
CA ILE A 325 -9.37 -22.76 -27.91
C ILE A 325 -9.67 -23.83 -28.95
N SER A 326 -10.82 -24.51 -28.85
CA SER A 326 -11.21 -25.53 -29.83
C SER A 326 -11.38 -24.96 -31.25
N THR A 327 -11.92 -23.75 -31.38
CA THR A 327 -12.00 -23.07 -32.69
C THR A 327 -10.62 -22.68 -33.22
N LEU A 328 -9.74 -22.16 -32.35
CA LEU A 328 -8.39 -21.76 -32.69
C LEU A 328 -7.55 -22.96 -33.14
N GLU A 329 -7.64 -24.09 -32.44
CA GLU A 329 -6.99 -25.35 -32.83
C GLU A 329 -7.44 -25.81 -34.22
N LYS A 330 -8.75 -25.76 -34.52
CA LYS A 330 -9.27 -26.09 -35.85
C LYS A 330 -8.78 -25.14 -36.93
N THR A 331 -8.72 -23.83 -36.64
CA THR A 331 -8.18 -22.85 -37.59
C THR A 331 -6.69 -23.02 -37.81
N LEU A 332 -5.93 -23.35 -36.76
CA LEU A 332 -4.49 -23.58 -36.83
C LEU A 332 -4.19 -24.81 -37.71
N GLU A 333 -4.95 -25.89 -37.54
CA GLU A 333 -4.83 -27.08 -38.40
C GLU A 333 -5.19 -26.77 -39.86
N LYS A 334 -6.23 -25.95 -40.09
CA LYS A 334 -6.59 -25.50 -41.43
C LYS A 334 -5.47 -24.65 -42.06
N ILE A 335 -4.94 -23.66 -41.34
CA ILE A 335 -3.86 -22.79 -41.82
C ILE A 335 -2.60 -23.62 -42.10
N LYS A 336 -2.26 -24.60 -41.26
CA LYS A 336 -1.14 -25.52 -41.52
C LYS A 336 -1.33 -26.28 -42.83
N SER A 337 -2.52 -26.82 -43.08
CA SER A 337 -2.81 -27.53 -44.33
C SER A 337 -2.73 -26.61 -45.56
N GLU A 338 -3.20 -25.36 -45.44
CA GLU A 338 -3.11 -24.35 -46.50
C GLU A 338 -1.67 -23.90 -46.74
N LEU A 339 -0.86 -23.77 -45.69
CA LEU A 339 0.56 -23.44 -45.76
C LEU A 339 1.34 -24.55 -46.49
N GLU A 340 1.09 -25.82 -46.15
CA GLU A 340 1.70 -26.95 -46.85
C GLU A 340 1.33 -26.94 -48.34
N GLN A 341 0.07 -26.67 -48.67
CA GLN A 341 -0.38 -26.56 -50.05
C GLN A 341 0.29 -25.39 -50.78
N LYS A 342 0.39 -24.21 -50.15
CA LYS A 342 1.07 -23.04 -50.71
C LYS A 342 2.57 -23.26 -50.89
N GLN A 343 3.22 -24.01 -50.00
CA GLN A 343 4.62 -24.41 -50.17
C GLN A 343 4.83 -25.35 -51.36
N ILE A 344 3.86 -26.23 -51.66
CA ILE A 344 3.89 -27.08 -52.85
C ILE A 344 3.72 -26.21 -54.11
N GLU A 345 2.75 -25.29 -54.11
CA GLU A 345 2.53 -24.34 -55.21
C GLU A 345 3.76 -23.47 -55.47
N LEU A 346 4.40 -22.95 -54.42
CA LEU A 346 5.63 -22.16 -54.54
C LEU A 346 6.78 -22.97 -55.14
N ARG A 347 6.95 -24.23 -54.72
CA ARG A 347 7.96 -25.13 -55.33
C ARG A 347 7.70 -25.35 -56.80
N GLN A 348 6.44 -25.56 -57.18
CA GLN A 348 6.05 -25.74 -58.58
C GLN A 348 6.30 -24.46 -59.39
N ALA A 349 5.91 -23.30 -58.87
CA ALA A 349 6.12 -22.01 -59.50
C ALA A 349 7.61 -21.69 -59.67
N ASN A 350 8.47 -22.05 -58.71
CA ASN A 350 9.92 -21.90 -58.82
C ASN A 350 10.51 -22.79 -59.93
N VAL A 351 10.04 -24.04 -60.05
CA VAL A 351 10.44 -24.93 -61.15
C VAL A 351 10.02 -24.35 -62.51
N ASP A 352 8.82 -23.82 -62.60
CA ASP A 352 8.30 -23.21 -63.84
C ASP A 352 9.02 -21.89 -64.15
N LEU A 353 9.40 -21.10 -63.14
CA LEU A 353 10.22 -19.90 -63.30
C LEU A 353 11.62 -20.24 -63.82
N GLU A 354 12.26 -21.29 -63.30
CA GLU A 354 13.58 -21.72 -63.80
C GLU A 354 13.50 -22.23 -65.24
N LYS A 355 12.44 -22.98 -65.61
CA LYS A 355 12.18 -23.33 -67.01
C LYS A 355 11.98 -22.09 -67.87
N TRP A 356 11.19 -21.13 -67.40
CA TRP A 356 10.93 -19.89 -68.12
C TRP A 356 12.22 -19.08 -68.32
N LYS A 357 13.09 -18.98 -67.31
CA LYS A 357 14.41 -18.34 -67.43
C LYS A 357 15.30 -19.05 -68.46
N GLU A 358 15.29 -20.37 -68.50
CA GLU A 358 16.07 -21.14 -69.48
C GLU A 358 15.52 -20.95 -70.91
N ASP A 359 14.20 -21.00 -71.08
CA ASP A 359 13.56 -20.70 -72.38
C ASP A 359 13.79 -19.25 -72.80
N HIS A 360 13.74 -18.29 -71.87
CA HIS A 360 14.03 -16.89 -72.13
C HIS A 360 15.48 -16.69 -72.54
N ARG A 361 16.44 -17.35 -71.87
CA ARG A 361 17.86 -17.32 -72.24
C ARG A 361 18.08 -17.90 -73.65
N ARG A 362 17.42 -19.00 -74.00
CA ARG A 362 17.45 -19.56 -75.36
C ARG A 362 16.89 -18.57 -76.38
N LEU A 363 15.77 -17.92 -76.05
CA LEU A 363 15.16 -16.89 -76.89
C LEU A 363 16.06 -15.66 -77.04
N GLU A 364 16.77 -15.24 -75.99
CA GLU A 364 17.77 -14.17 -76.03
C GLU A 364 18.95 -14.55 -76.93
N GLU A 365 19.46 -15.78 -76.86
CA GLU A 365 20.52 -16.26 -77.75
C GLU A 365 20.07 -16.29 -79.23
N GLU A 366 18.86 -16.81 -79.50
CA GLU A 366 18.26 -16.80 -80.84
C GLU A 366 18.00 -15.37 -81.35
N PHE A 367 17.54 -14.48 -80.47
CA PHE A 367 17.26 -13.08 -80.76
C PHE A 367 18.55 -12.29 -80.99
N ASP A 368 19.61 -12.52 -80.22
CA ASP A 368 20.92 -11.89 -80.38
C ASP A 368 21.60 -12.33 -81.69
N GLU A 369 21.48 -13.60 -82.09
CA GLU A 369 21.92 -14.05 -83.40
C GLU A 369 21.16 -13.36 -84.55
N GLU A 370 19.84 -13.19 -84.40
CA GLU A 370 19.01 -12.54 -85.41
C GLU A 370 19.20 -11.02 -85.44
N ILE A 371 19.41 -10.38 -84.28
CA ILE A 371 19.79 -8.98 -84.14
C ILE A 371 21.19 -8.75 -84.69
N GLN A 372 22.19 -9.61 -84.46
CA GLN A 372 23.52 -9.48 -85.06
C GLN A 372 23.44 -9.51 -86.60
N LYS A 373 22.62 -10.41 -87.18
CA LYS A 373 22.31 -10.42 -88.62
C LYS A 373 21.61 -9.14 -89.08
N LYS A 374 20.60 -8.66 -88.34
CA LYS A 374 19.89 -7.41 -88.66
C LYS A 374 20.75 -6.17 -88.48
N ILE A 375 21.67 -6.13 -87.50
CA ILE A 375 22.64 -5.05 -87.24
C ILE A 375 23.70 -5.01 -88.34
N GLN A 376 24.21 -6.15 -88.83
CA GLN A 376 25.09 -6.15 -89.99
C GLN A 376 24.39 -5.61 -91.24
N ASN A 377 23.12 -5.97 -91.45
CA ASN A 377 22.31 -5.44 -92.55
C ASN A 377 21.96 -3.95 -92.36
N ALA A 378 21.70 -3.49 -91.13
CA ALA A 378 21.39 -2.10 -90.80
C ALA A 378 22.62 -1.18 -90.81
N LYS A 379 23.81 -1.67 -90.46
CA LYS A 379 25.08 -0.92 -90.58
C LYS A 379 25.34 -0.46 -92.02
N HIS A 380 24.86 -1.19 -93.02
CA HIS A 380 25.01 -0.79 -94.42
C HIS A 380 24.06 0.36 -94.83
N SER A 381 22.99 0.60 -94.07
CA SER A 381 21.92 1.56 -94.39
C SER A 381 21.89 2.79 -93.47
N VAL A 382 22.38 2.69 -92.23
CA VAL A 382 22.35 3.76 -91.22
C VAL A 382 23.49 4.78 -91.37
N GLY A 383 24.56 4.45 -92.11
CA GLY A 383 25.64 5.39 -92.41
C GLY A 383 25.23 6.63 -93.22
N GLY A 384 24.08 6.57 -93.92
CA GLY A 384 23.51 7.70 -94.65
C GLY A 384 22.51 8.55 -93.85
N LEU A 385 21.87 7.99 -92.80
CA LEU A 385 20.76 8.64 -92.08
C LEU A 385 21.19 9.40 -90.81
N LEU A 386 22.38 9.11 -90.28
CA LEU A 386 22.94 9.83 -89.12
C LEU A 386 23.58 11.19 -89.46
N ALA A 387 23.80 11.48 -90.75
CA ALA A 387 24.21 12.81 -91.21
C ALA A 387 23.03 13.79 -91.25
N ASP A 388 21.81 13.30 -91.50
CA ASP A 388 20.63 14.15 -91.67
C ASP A 388 19.88 14.42 -90.34
N THR A 389 20.12 13.66 -89.27
CA THR A 389 19.39 13.79 -87.99
C THR A 389 20.08 14.69 -86.96
N VAL A 390 21.40 14.89 -87.06
CA VAL A 390 22.13 15.89 -86.25
C VAL A 390 21.79 17.31 -86.72
N TYR A 391 21.50 17.49 -88.01
CA TYR A 391 21.09 18.78 -88.56
C TYR A 391 19.66 19.19 -88.17
N VAL A 392 18.77 18.23 -87.92
CA VAL A 392 17.35 18.52 -87.60
C VAL A 392 17.15 18.94 -86.14
N ASN A 393 18.01 18.52 -85.21
CA ASN A 393 17.87 18.91 -83.80
C ASN A 393 18.43 20.33 -83.50
N GLU A 394 19.29 20.87 -84.38
CA GLU A 394 19.70 22.29 -84.35
C GLU A 394 18.75 23.20 -85.16
N LEU A 395 17.95 22.64 -86.07
CA LEU A 395 16.90 23.37 -86.82
C LEU A 395 15.55 23.45 -86.09
N LEU A 396 15.33 22.63 -85.05
CA LEU A 396 14.12 22.65 -84.22
C LEU A 396 14.30 23.44 -82.91
N GLY A 397 15.20 24.42 -82.93
CA GLY A 397 15.05 25.59 -82.08
C GLY A 397 13.84 26.41 -82.52
N THR A 398 12.94 26.70 -81.57
CA THR A 398 11.79 27.62 -81.62
C THR A 398 10.45 27.05 -82.08
N SER A 399 9.64 26.63 -81.11
CA SER A 399 8.20 26.94 -81.05
C SER A 399 7.79 26.87 -79.59
N GLY A 400 7.27 27.99 -79.06
CA GLY A 400 6.89 28.14 -77.67
C GLY A 400 5.88 27.09 -77.21
N ARG A 401 5.95 26.75 -75.92
CA ARG A 401 4.85 26.13 -75.19
C ARG A 401 4.58 26.96 -73.95
N ASP A 402 3.59 27.82 -74.14
CA ASP A 402 2.62 28.35 -73.19
C ASP A 402 2.92 28.21 -71.69
N GLU A 403 3.05 29.38 -71.06
CA GLU A 403 2.93 29.62 -69.63
C GLU A 403 1.50 29.40 -69.07
N ASN A 404 0.64 28.58 -69.69
CA ASN A 404 -0.73 28.37 -69.21
C ASN A 404 -1.19 26.92 -69.39
N LYS A 405 -0.57 26.00 -68.67
CA LYS A 405 -1.30 24.86 -68.12
C LYS A 405 -1.55 25.18 -66.65
N ASN A 406 -2.79 25.55 -66.31
CA ASN A 406 -3.25 25.50 -64.93
C ASN A 406 -3.17 24.03 -64.50
N ASN A 407 -2.11 23.63 -63.80
CA ASN A 407 -2.20 22.44 -62.95
C ASN A 407 -3.22 22.81 -61.87
N GLU A 408 -4.38 22.17 -61.90
CA GLU A 408 -5.46 22.43 -60.96
C GLU A 408 -5.04 21.85 -59.60
N ILE A 409 -4.80 22.72 -58.61
CA ILE A 409 -4.37 22.29 -57.28
C ILE A 409 -5.56 21.59 -56.62
N ASN A 410 -5.44 20.28 -56.37
CA ASN A 410 -6.51 19.50 -55.75
C ASN A 410 -6.53 19.73 -54.24
N TYR A 411 -7.28 20.75 -53.81
CA TYR A 411 -7.43 21.13 -52.42
C TYR A 411 -8.89 21.04 -51.96
N CYS A 412 -9.14 20.23 -50.94
CA CYS A 412 -10.43 20.08 -50.28
C CYS A 412 -10.41 20.87 -48.97
N ARG A 413 -11.39 21.75 -48.78
CA ARG A 413 -11.52 22.56 -47.57
C ARG A 413 -12.16 21.75 -46.44
N GLY A 414 -11.70 21.93 -45.22
CA GLY A 414 -12.30 21.34 -44.03
C GLY A 414 -13.65 21.96 -43.67
N GLU A 415 -14.48 21.18 -42.98
CA GLU A 415 -15.78 21.64 -42.47
C GLU A 415 -15.65 22.13 -41.02
N PHE A 416 -16.23 23.29 -40.72
CA PHE A 416 -16.28 23.82 -39.35
C PHE A 416 -17.50 23.26 -38.62
N LYS A 417 -17.29 22.78 -37.40
CA LYS A 417 -18.32 22.28 -36.49
C LYS A 417 -18.43 23.28 -35.33
N GLU A 418 -19.64 23.75 -35.00
CA GLU A 418 -19.81 24.60 -33.81
C GLU A 418 -19.52 23.80 -32.54
N THR A 419 -18.80 24.41 -31.59
CA THR A 419 -18.52 23.82 -30.27
C THR A 419 -18.70 24.84 -29.15
N GLU A 420 -19.16 24.36 -28.00
CA GLU A 420 -19.15 25.09 -26.73
C GLU A 420 -17.89 24.78 -25.89
N GLU A 421 -17.12 23.75 -26.27
CA GLU A 421 -15.92 23.32 -25.55
C GLU A 421 -14.72 24.18 -25.95
N THR A 422 -14.51 25.27 -25.21
CA THR A 422 -13.32 26.12 -25.35
C THR A 422 -12.38 25.91 -24.17
N PHE A 423 -11.10 25.72 -24.42
CA PHE A 423 -10.09 25.59 -23.37
C PHE A 423 -8.84 26.41 -23.69
N SER A 424 -8.15 26.84 -22.63
CA SER A 424 -6.95 27.68 -22.72
C SER A 424 -5.69 26.98 -22.24
N ARG A 425 -5.82 25.80 -21.63
CA ARG A 425 -4.70 25.00 -21.14
C ARG A 425 -4.43 23.86 -22.09
N ILE A 426 -3.14 23.60 -22.33
CA ILE A 426 -2.73 22.50 -23.20
C ILE A 426 -3.05 21.13 -22.59
N GLU A 427 -3.18 21.04 -21.27
CA GLU A 427 -3.58 19.79 -20.60
C GLU A 427 -5.02 19.42 -20.93
N ASP A 428 -5.94 20.41 -20.98
CA ASP A 428 -7.32 20.17 -21.37
C ASP A 428 -7.40 19.75 -22.86
N ALA A 429 -6.54 20.34 -23.70
CA ALA A 429 -6.37 19.94 -25.10
C ALA A 429 -5.85 18.50 -25.23
N HIS A 430 -4.91 18.12 -24.35
CA HIS A 430 -4.32 16.79 -24.30
C HIS A 430 -5.36 15.75 -23.94
N ASP A 431 -6.18 16.01 -22.92
CA ASP A 431 -7.23 15.10 -22.46
C ASP A 431 -8.29 14.86 -23.55
N LEU A 432 -8.80 15.94 -24.17
CA LEU A 432 -9.77 15.83 -25.26
C LEU A 432 -9.18 15.13 -26.49
N LEU A 433 -7.94 15.46 -26.85
CA LEU A 433 -7.27 14.82 -27.99
C LEU A 433 -7.04 13.33 -27.72
N THR A 434 -6.63 12.96 -26.50
CA THR A 434 -6.46 11.56 -26.11
C THR A 434 -7.76 10.78 -26.23
N HIS A 435 -8.87 11.37 -25.78
CA HIS A 435 -10.19 10.77 -25.95
C HIS A 435 -10.55 10.62 -27.43
N ASN A 436 -10.39 11.68 -28.24
CA ASN A 436 -10.71 11.64 -29.66
C ASN A 436 -9.87 10.64 -30.45
N LEU A 437 -8.58 10.50 -30.10
CA LEU A 437 -7.69 9.52 -30.71
C LEU A 437 -8.14 8.10 -30.40
N HIS A 438 -8.51 7.83 -29.15
CA HIS A 438 -8.93 6.50 -28.73
C HIS A 438 -10.28 6.11 -29.32
N GLU A 439 -11.32 6.90 -29.05
CA GLU A 439 -12.71 6.53 -29.38
C GLU A 439 -13.03 6.63 -30.88
N PHE A 440 -12.40 7.58 -31.60
CA PHE A 440 -12.81 7.91 -32.97
C PHE A 440 -11.73 7.68 -34.02
N ALA A 441 -10.44 7.81 -33.68
CA ALA A 441 -9.35 7.56 -34.62
C ALA A 441 -8.80 6.12 -34.58
N GLY A 442 -9.33 5.26 -33.70
CA GLY A 442 -8.94 3.85 -33.60
C GLY A 442 -7.56 3.63 -32.96
N VAL A 443 -7.06 4.59 -32.19
CA VAL A 443 -5.79 4.48 -31.46
C VAL A 443 -6.01 3.68 -30.17
N ASN A 444 -5.12 2.75 -29.86
CA ASN A 444 -5.16 1.98 -28.63
C ASN A 444 -5.14 2.91 -27.39
N GLU A 445 -5.96 2.58 -26.37
CA GLU A 445 -6.15 3.38 -25.16
C GLU A 445 -4.82 3.71 -24.45
N ASP A 446 -3.91 2.74 -24.41
CA ASP A 446 -2.63 2.90 -23.73
C ASP A 446 -1.66 3.81 -24.48
N TYR A 447 -1.77 3.91 -25.80
CA TYR A 447 -0.89 4.72 -26.63
C TYR A 447 -1.49 6.08 -27.02
N ALA A 448 -2.80 6.28 -26.89
CA ALA A 448 -3.46 7.54 -27.17
C ALA A 448 -2.89 8.74 -26.37
N PRO A 449 -2.54 8.63 -25.06
CA PRO A 449 -1.86 9.70 -24.34
C PRO A 449 -0.46 10.01 -24.91
N ILE A 450 0.28 8.98 -25.32
CA ILE A 450 1.62 9.14 -25.89
C ILE A 450 1.52 9.92 -27.21
N LEU A 451 0.65 9.48 -28.12
CA LEU A 451 0.47 10.12 -29.42
C LEU A 451 -0.07 11.55 -29.30
N SER A 452 -1.08 11.77 -28.46
CA SER A 452 -1.66 13.09 -28.18
C SER A 452 -0.59 14.09 -27.71
N SER A 453 0.25 13.69 -26.75
CA SER A 453 1.32 14.56 -26.24
C SER A 453 2.37 14.91 -27.29
N MET A 454 2.68 14.00 -28.22
CA MET A 454 3.61 14.23 -29.32
C MET A 454 3.02 15.15 -30.38
N LEU A 455 1.75 14.97 -30.76
CA LEU A 455 1.04 15.84 -31.70
C LEU A 455 1.02 17.28 -31.19
N LEU A 456 0.57 17.49 -29.95
CA LEU A 456 0.56 18.80 -29.30
C LEU A 456 1.96 19.40 -29.15
N SER A 457 2.96 18.57 -28.83
CA SER A 457 4.34 19.03 -28.76
C SER A 457 4.85 19.52 -30.11
N THR A 458 4.58 18.79 -31.20
CA THR A 458 5.00 19.23 -32.54
C THR A 458 4.27 20.48 -33.00
N PHE A 459 3.01 20.63 -32.62
CA PHE A 459 2.20 21.82 -32.86
C PHE A 459 2.81 23.06 -32.20
N GLU A 460 3.08 23.01 -30.89
CA GLU A 460 3.70 24.11 -30.13
C GLU A 460 5.10 24.48 -30.65
N ASN A 461 5.80 23.52 -31.26
CA ASN A 461 7.12 23.74 -31.83
C ASN A 461 7.09 24.15 -33.32
N HIS A 462 5.91 24.25 -33.94
CA HIS A 462 5.69 24.50 -35.37
C HIS A 462 6.49 23.55 -36.27
N ILE A 463 6.45 22.25 -35.95
CA ILE A 463 7.16 21.21 -36.67
C ILE A 463 6.13 20.33 -37.40
N PRO A 464 6.13 20.30 -38.73
CA PRO A 464 5.30 19.36 -39.49
C PRO A 464 5.57 17.91 -39.11
N MET A 465 4.52 17.09 -39.08
CA MET A 465 4.61 15.66 -38.74
C MET A 465 4.26 14.81 -39.96
N VAL A 466 4.93 13.67 -40.13
CA VAL A 466 4.51 12.63 -41.09
C VAL A 466 3.80 11.55 -40.30
N LEU A 467 2.51 11.33 -40.60
CA LEU A 467 1.71 10.23 -40.07
C LEU A 467 1.71 9.12 -41.11
N ALA A 468 2.53 8.09 -40.86
CA ALA A 468 2.81 7.06 -41.85
C ALA A 468 2.29 5.70 -41.37
N GLY A 469 1.31 5.15 -42.08
CA GLY A 469 0.60 3.92 -41.70
C GLY A 469 -0.92 4.10 -41.67
N PRO A 470 -1.65 3.14 -41.05
CA PRO A 470 -3.10 3.18 -40.97
C PRO A 470 -3.61 4.38 -40.17
N ASN A 471 -4.84 4.80 -40.45
CA ASN A 471 -5.59 5.86 -39.77
C ASN A 471 -4.88 7.23 -39.67
N GLY A 472 -3.86 7.50 -40.51
CA GLY A 472 -3.14 8.77 -40.49
C GLY A 472 -4.05 9.99 -40.68
N GLU A 473 -5.01 9.91 -41.61
CA GLU A 473 -6.02 10.96 -41.82
C GLU A 473 -6.92 11.14 -40.60
N ALA A 474 -7.45 10.04 -40.06
CA ALA A 474 -8.30 10.05 -38.86
C ALA A 474 -7.60 10.64 -37.61
N ILE A 475 -6.30 10.40 -37.45
CA ILE A 475 -5.49 10.99 -36.38
C ILE A 475 -5.35 12.50 -36.58
N ALA A 476 -5.14 12.96 -37.82
CA ALA A 476 -5.08 14.38 -38.13
C ALA A 476 -6.44 15.08 -37.94
N GLU A 477 -7.54 14.42 -38.32
CA GLU A 477 -8.91 14.88 -38.08
C GLU A 477 -9.21 15.01 -36.59
N ALA A 478 -8.89 13.99 -35.78
CA ALA A 478 -9.01 14.06 -34.32
C ALA A 478 -8.26 15.28 -33.75
N PHE A 479 -7.05 15.53 -34.23
CA PHE A 479 -6.25 16.69 -33.83
C PHE A 479 -6.90 18.01 -34.23
N SER A 480 -7.37 18.13 -35.47
CA SER A 480 -7.97 19.36 -35.99
C SER A 480 -9.30 19.67 -35.30
N HIS A 481 -10.17 18.67 -35.12
CA HIS A 481 -11.42 18.82 -34.39
C HIS A 481 -11.19 19.23 -32.94
N THR A 482 -10.19 18.65 -32.27
CA THR A 482 -9.88 18.99 -30.88
C THR A 482 -9.46 20.44 -30.71
N LEU A 483 -8.57 20.95 -31.56
CA LEU A 483 -7.96 22.28 -31.34
C LEU A 483 -8.68 23.42 -32.05
N PHE A 484 -9.29 23.16 -33.21
CA PHE A 484 -9.78 24.21 -34.10
C PHE A 484 -11.27 24.08 -34.41
N SER A 485 -11.94 23.06 -33.88
CA SER A 485 -13.36 22.80 -34.12
C SER A 485 -13.68 22.64 -35.62
N SER A 486 -12.70 22.21 -36.42
CA SER A 486 -12.85 22.04 -37.86
C SER A 486 -12.10 20.82 -38.35
N SER A 487 -12.57 20.23 -39.44
CA SER A 487 -11.82 19.19 -40.15
C SER A 487 -10.55 19.75 -40.79
N CYS A 488 -9.64 18.87 -41.20
CA CYS A 488 -8.44 19.28 -41.90
C CYS A 488 -8.76 19.77 -43.31
N GLY A 489 -7.97 20.72 -43.81
CA GLY A 489 -7.88 20.90 -45.26
C GLY A 489 -7.03 19.80 -45.87
N CYS A 490 -7.41 19.22 -47.01
CA CYS A 490 -6.67 18.13 -47.64
C CYS A 490 -6.09 18.56 -49.00
N LEU A 491 -4.80 18.32 -49.21
CA LEU A 491 -4.08 18.52 -50.46
C LEU A 491 -3.60 17.17 -51.01
N GLU A 492 -4.10 16.79 -52.18
CA GLU A 492 -3.70 15.52 -52.83
C GLU A 492 -2.55 15.74 -53.83
N CYS A 493 -1.45 14.98 -53.68
CA CYS A 493 -0.25 15.08 -54.50
C CYS A 493 -0.33 14.27 -55.82
N ASN A 494 -1.31 14.54 -56.68
CA ASN A 494 -1.57 13.73 -57.89
C ASN A 494 -0.82 14.20 -59.16
N GLU A 495 -0.39 15.47 -59.23
CA GLU A 495 0.23 16.09 -60.44
C GLU A 495 1.68 16.56 -60.21
N GLU A 496 2.27 17.28 -61.18
CA GLU A 496 3.57 17.94 -60.97
C GLU A 496 3.44 19.11 -59.98
N TYR A 497 4.39 19.20 -59.05
CA TYR A 497 4.48 20.30 -58.10
C TYR A 497 4.57 21.65 -58.81
N SER A 498 3.68 22.58 -58.47
CA SER A 498 3.72 23.97 -58.90
C SER A 498 4.05 24.90 -57.74
N LYS A 499 4.67 26.05 -58.02
CA LYS A 499 4.95 27.07 -56.98
C LYS A 499 3.68 27.66 -56.37
N ASP A 500 2.55 27.55 -57.06
CA ASP A 500 1.26 28.04 -56.58
C ASP A 500 0.69 27.18 -55.44
N VAL A 501 1.15 25.93 -55.29
CA VAL A 501 0.78 25.05 -54.16
C VAL A 501 1.12 25.71 -52.82
N LYS A 502 2.31 26.29 -52.70
CA LYS A 502 2.71 26.97 -51.46
C LYS A 502 1.82 28.16 -51.14
N LYS A 503 1.40 28.88 -52.17
CA LYS A 503 0.46 30.00 -52.02
C LYS A 503 -0.93 29.49 -51.62
N CYS A 504 -1.40 28.39 -52.22
CA CYS A 504 -2.66 27.73 -51.86
C CYS A 504 -2.68 27.31 -50.37
N ILE A 505 -1.62 26.66 -49.87
CA ILE A 505 -1.49 26.29 -48.45
C ILE A 505 -1.50 27.52 -47.53
N PHE A 506 -0.83 28.60 -47.94
CA PHE A 506 -0.75 29.83 -47.14
C PHE A 506 -2.10 30.57 -47.09
N ASP A 507 -2.78 30.68 -48.23
CA ASP A 507 -4.04 31.39 -48.39
C ASP A 507 -5.26 30.55 -47.91
N ALA A 508 -5.07 29.26 -47.66
CA ALA A 508 -6.13 28.37 -47.17
C ALA A 508 -6.66 28.85 -45.79
N PRO A 509 -7.99 28.77 -45.55
CA PRO A 509 -8.56 29.14 -44.26
C PRO A 509 -8.28 28.10 -43.17
N ASP A 510 -8.00 26.86 -43.53
CA ASP A 510 -7.89 25.72 -42.63
C ASP A 510 -6.60 25.80 -41.78
N PRO A 511 -6.66 25.71 -40.44
CA PRO A 511 -5.48 25.79 -39.57
C PRO A 511 -4.56 24.57 -39.70
N VAL A 512 -5.17 23.40 -39.93
CA VAL A 512 -4.50 22.11 -40.11
C VAL A 512 -4.68 21.68 -41.56
N ILE A 513 -3.59 21.26 -42.20
CA ILE A 513 -3.59 20.80 -43.58
C ILE A 513 -2.91 19.43 -43.68
N CYS A 514 -3.67 18.46 -44.19
CA CYS A 514 -3.21 17.14 -44.59
C CYS A 514 -2.66 17.19 -46.01
N ILE A 515 -1.49 16.58 -46.23
CA ILE A 515 -0.84 16.49 -47.53
C ILE A 515 -0.66 15.01 -47.84
N ASP A 516 -1.52 14.49 -48.69
CA ASP A 516 -1.55 13.07 -49.05
C ASP A 516 -0.72 12.78 -50.30
N GLY A 517 -0.06 11.63 -50.33
CA GLY A 517 0.75 11.16 -51.48
C GLY A 517 2.08 11.88 -51.70
N PHE A 518 2.62 12.58 -50.70
CA PHE A 518 3.84 13.39 -50.83
C PHE A 518 5.11 12.58 -51.13
N THR A 519 5.09 11.26 -50.91
CA THR A 519 6.19 10.31 -51.17
C THR A 519 6.47 10.12 -52.65
N ASN A 520 5.57 10.55 -53.54
CA ASN A 520 5.80 10.58 -54.97
C ASN A 520 7.05 11.41 -55.33
N PHE A 521 7.89 10.89 -56.24
CA PHE A 521 9.19 11.47 -56.61
C PHE A 521 9.12 12.96 -56.98
N ASN A 522 8.01 13.40 -57.57
CA ASN A 522 7.80 14.78 -58.00
C ASN A 522 7.50 15.76 -56.84
N TRP A 523 7.08 15.26 -55.68
CA TRP A 523 6.68 16.06 -54.52
C TRP A 523 7.70 16.05 -53.38
N LEU A 524 8.43 14.95 -53.24
CA LEU A 524 9.38 14.76 -52.15
C LEU A 524 10.49 15.83 -52.10
N HIS A 525 10.94 16.30 -53.26
CA HIS A 525 11.93 17.38 -53.36
C HIS A 525 11.37 18.75 -52.95
N SER A 526 10.04 18.91 -52.93
CA SER A 526 9.34 20.16 -52.61
C SER A 526 8.94 20.26 -51.13
N VAL A 527 9.03 19.18 -50.36
CA VAL A 527 8.74 19.14 -48.91
C VAL A 527 9.45 20.26 -48.13
N PRO A 528 10.76 20.55 -48.35
CA PRO A 528 11.43 21.66 -47.66
C PRO A 528 10.79 23.03 -47.91
N ASP A 529 10.30 23.28 -49.14
CA ASP A 529 9.64 24.54 -49.48
C ASP A 529 8.25 24.64 -48.86
N ILE A 530 7.49 23.53 -48.85
CA ILE A 530 6.18 23.46 -48.19
C ILE A 530 6.32 23.70 -46.67
N CYS A 531 7.28 23.02 -46.02
CA CYS A 531 7.55 23.15 -44.58
C CYS A 531 8.05 24.53 -44.15
N SER A 532 8.33 25.44 -45.09
CA SER A 532 8.64 26.83 -44.76
C SER A 532 7.41 27.63 -44.30
N CYS A 533 6.19 27.12 -44.56
CA CYS A 533 4.96 27.66 -44.00
C CYS A 533 4.88 27.30 -42.51
N ARG A 534 4.92 28.32 -41.63
CA ARG A 534 4.88 28.13 -40.16
C ARG A 534 3.54 28.50 -39.53
N GLU A 535 2.65 29.13 -40.29
CA GLU A 535 1.34 29.59 -39.82
C GLU A 535 0.31 28.45 -39.77
N LYS A 536 0.59 27.34 -40.45
CA LYS A 536 -0.28 26.17 -40.56
C LYS A 536 0.35 24.96 -39.88
N THR A 537 -0.46 24.11 -39.29
CA THR A 537 -0.04 22.78 -38.85
C THR A 537 -0.15 21.81 -40.02
N LEU A 538 0.95 21.16 -40.37
CA LEU A 538 1.02 20.31 -41.55
C LEU A 538 1.19 18.85 -41.14
N PHE A 539 0.28 18.00 -41.61
CA PHE A 539 0.41 16.54 -41.53
C PHE A 539 0.65 15.97 -42.92
N PHE A 540 1.77 15.28 -43.09
CA PHE A 540 2.09 14.55 -44.30
C PHE A 540 1.60 13.11 -44.13
N LEU A 541 0.74 12.65 -45.03
CA LEU A 541 0.11 11.33 -44.94
C LEU A 541 0.75 10.37 -45.95
N THR A 542 0.96 9.15 -45.51
CA THR A 542 1.32 8.02 -46.38
C THR A 542 0.73 6.74 -45.81
N PRO A 543 0.12 5.87 -46.62
CA PRO A 543 -0.54 4.65 -46.15
C PRO A 543 0.45 3.62 -45.58
N TYR A 544 1.73 3.68 -45.96
CA TYR A 544 2.77 2.73 -45.57
C TYR A 544 3.99 3.45 -44.99
N PHE A 545 4.48 2.96 -43.86
CA PHE A 545 5.70 3.50 -43.24
C PHE A 545 6.94 3.22 -44.07
N GLU A 546 6.95 2.10 -44.79
CA GLU A 546 8.04 1.63 -45.63
C GLU A 546 8.34 2.55 -46.82
N GLU A 547 7.37 3.35 -47.26
CA GLU A 547 7.59 4.34 -48.33
C GLU A 547 8.64 5.38 -47.93
N LEU A 548 8.77 5.65 -46.63
CA LEU A 548 9.76 6.58 -46.12
C LEU A 548 11.20 6.02 -46.21
N PHE A 549 11.39 4.72 -46.41
CA PHE A 549 12.72 4.14 -46.70
C PHE A 549 13.28 4.61 -48.05
N LEU A 550 12.39 4.89 -48.99
CA LEU A 550 12.76 5.41 -50.31
C LEU A 550 13.07 6.91 -50.24
N ALA A 551 12.69 7.57 -49.15
CA ALA A 551 12.92 9.00 -48.98
C ALA A 551 14.38 9.32 -48.60
N PRO A 552 14.91 10.48 -49.02
CA PRO A 552 16.21 10.93 -48.56
C PRO A 552 16.26 11.04 -47.04
N LYS A 553 17.31 10.51 -46.40
CA LYS A 553 17.54 10.64 -44.94
C LYS A 553 17.51 12.09 -44.43
N GLY A 554 17.70 13.08 -45.32
CA GLY A 554 17.57 14.50 -44.98
C GLY A 554 16.14 14.94 -44.62
N LEU A 555 15.11 14.17 -44.99
CA LEU A 555 13.70 14.49 -44.79
C LEU A 555 13.38 14.80 -43.32
N VAL A 556 13.92 14.02 -42.37
CA VAL A 556 13.72 14.19 -40.91
C VAL A 556 14.24 15.53 -40.37
N SER A 557 15.04 16.27 -41.16
CA SER A 557 15.43 17.63 -40.80
C SER A 557 14.24 18.58 -40.83
N TYR A 558 13.29 18.35 -41.73
CA TYR A 558 12.13 19.22 -41.97
C TYR A 558 10.92 18.73 -41.19
N VAL A 559 10.58 17.45 -41.32
CA VAL A 559 9.40 16.84 -40.70
C VAL A 559 9.77 15.98 -39.48
N PHE A 560 8.78 15.63 -38.66
CA PHE A 560 8.91 14.64 -37.60
C PHE A 560 8.13 13.37 -37.99
N PRO A 561 8.78 12.26 -38.32
CA PRO A 561 8.09 11.04 -38.74
C PRO A 561 7.61 10.23 -37.54
N ILE A 562 6.36 9.77 -37.60
CA ILE A 562 5.81 8.77 -36.70
C ILE A 562 5.19 7.64 -37.52
N SER A 563 5.44 6.40 -37.10
CA SER A 563 4.70 5.25 -37.62
C SER A 563 3.40 5.16 -36.83
N THR A 564 2.25 5.07 -37.51
CA THR A 564 0.94 4.97 -36.84
C THR A 564 0.55 3.51 -36.61
N SER A 565 1.19 2.57 -37.29
CA SER A 565 0.92 1.13 -37.21
C SER A 565 1.04 0.57 -35.79
N GLU A 566 1.91 1.13 -34.95
CA GLU A 566 2.13 0.70 -33.57
C GLU A 566 1.12 1.31 -32.58
N PHE A 567 0.36 2.31 -33.02
CA PHE A 567 -0.61 3.03 -32.20
C PHE A 567 -2.05 2.57 -32.47
N VAL A 568 -2.34 2.10 -33.68
CA VAL A 568 -3.70 1.81 -34.16
C VAL A 568 -4.10 0.37 -33.85
N GLU A 569 -5.32 0.19 -33.34
CA GLU A 569 -5.92 -1.12 -33.05
C GLU A 569 -7.26 -1.33 -33.78
N GLU A 570 -8.00 -0.25 -34.02
CA GLU A 570 -9.35 -0.30 -34.59
C GLU A 570 -9.49 0.58 -35.85
N LEU A 571 -10.57 0.35 -36.61
CA LEU A 571 -10.94 1.24 -37.71
C LEU A 571 -11.55 2.54 -37.15
N PRO A 572 -11.31 3.70 -37.79
CA PRO A 572 -11.85 4.96 -37.31
C PRO A 572 -13.37 5.02 -37.52
N THR A 573 -14.07 5.72 -36.62
CA THR A 573 -15.51 5.98 -36.70
C THR A 573 -15.84 7.42 -37.09
N GLU A 574 -14.85 8.32 -37.03
CA GLU A 574 -14.89 9.71 -37.53
C GLU A 574 -15.91 10.66 -36.86
N ASP A 575 -16.50 10.26 -35.72
CA ASP A 575 -17.47 11.06 -34.96
C ASP A 575 -16.83 11.99 -33.90
N TYR A 576 -15.80 12.74 -34.30
CA TYR A 576 -14.97 13.52 -33.36
C TYR A 576 -15.73 14.57 -32.55
N ILE A 577 -15.35 14.70 -31.28
CA ILE A 577 -15.79 15.79 -30.40
C ILE A 577 -14.98 17.03 -30.75
N ALA A 578 -15.70 18.11 -31.06
CA ALA A 578 -15.08 19.37 -31.48
C ALA A 578 -14.73 20.22 -30.25
N GLY A 579 -13.52 20.78 -30.23
CA GLY A 579 -13.03 21.70 -29.21
C GLY A 579 -12.32 22.89 -29.84
N LEU A 580 -12.15 23.95 -29.06
CA LEU A 580 -11.43 25.16 -29.49
C LEU A 580 -10.36 25.53 -28.47
N TYR A 581 -9.10 25.33 -28.85
CA TYR A 581 -7.95 25.70 -28.06
C TYR A 581 -7.55 27.15 -28.32
N ASN A 582 -7.78 27.99 -27.32
CA ASN A 582 -7.33 29.38 -27.33
C ASN A 582 -6.08 29.49 -26.47
N SER A 583 -4.89 29.32 -27.07
CA SER A 583 -3.64 29.50 -26.35
C SER A 583 -3.58 30.93 -25.80
N GLY A 584 -3.81 31.07 -24.49
CA GLY A 584 -3.44 32.28 -23.78
C GLY A 584 -1.95 32.52 -23.99
N GLN A 585 -1.51 33.78 -24.07
CA GLN A 585 -0.12 34.19 -24.39
C GLN A 585 0.97 33.69 -23.42
N GLU A 586 0.73 32.66 -22.61
CA GLU A 586 1.75 32.01 -21.80
C GLU A 586 2.49 30.99 -22.67
N GLU A 587 3.66 31.41 -23.19
CA GLU A 587 4.67 30.47 -23.65
C GLU A 587 4.91 29.43 -22.54
N ILE A 588 4.58 28.16 -22.80
CA ILE A 588 4.91 27.08 -21.89
C ILE A 588 6.43 27.07 -21.78
N ARG A 589 6.95 27.50 -20.62
CA ARG A 589 8.38 27.51 -20.32
C ARG A 589 8.85 26.09 -20.10
N TYR A 590 9.04 25.34 -21.18
CA TYR A 590 9.67 24.04 -21.14
C TYR A 590 11.10 24.22 -20.63
N ALA A 591 11.40 23.60 -19.48
CA ALA A 591 12.70 23.68 -18.87
C ALA A 591 13.76 23.16 -19.86
N GLU A 592 14.65 24.04 -20.33
CA GLU A 592 15.81 23.73 -21.19
C GLU A 592 16.76 22.66 -20.59
N SER A 593 16.49 22.17 -19.38
CA SER A 593 17.35 21.28 -18.62
C SER A 593 17.00 19.79 -18.76
N GLU A 594 16.48 19.34 -19.90
CA GLU A 594 16.35 17.90 -20.10
C GLU A 594 17.73 17.25 -20.29
N ARG A 595 17.93 16.09 -19.66
CA ARG A 595 19.16 15.30 -19.84
C ARG A 595 19.26 14.91 -21.31
N LYS A 596 20.45 15.04 -21.89
CA LYS A 596 20.72 14.61 -23.27
C LYS A 596 20.26 13.16 -23.45
N ILE A 597 19.41 12.93 -24.44
CA ILE A 597 19.07 11.59 -24.92
C ILE A 597 20.30 11.05 -25.65
N LEU A 598 21.08 10.21 -24.98
CA LEU A 598 22.37 9.70 -25.46
C LEU A 598 22.19 8.74 -26.63
N GLU A 599 21.08 8.02 -26.63
CA GLU A 599 20.68 7.04 -27.64
C GLU A 599 20.60 7.68 -29.03
N LEU A 600 20.13 8.94 -29.13
CA LEU A 600 20.12 9.67 -30.41
C LEU A 600 21.52 9.90 -30.97
N ASN A 601 22.50 10.15 -30.09
CA ASN A 601 23.89 10.29 -30.50
C ASN A 601 24.48 8.94 -30.93
N ASP A 602 24.11 7.87 -30.23
CA ASP A 602 24.54 6.52 -30.58
C ASP A 602 23.97 6.08 -31.92
N LEU A 603 22.73 6.44 -32.26
CA LEU A 603 22.15 6.22 -33.60
C LEU A 603 22.76 7.13 -34.70
N GLY A 604 23.76 7.96 -34.37
CA GLY A 604 24.45 8.79 -35.35
C GLY A 604 23.67 10.04 -35.79
N MET A 605 22.68 10.48 -35.00
CA MET A 605 21.89 11.67 -35.30
C MET A 605 22.75 12.94 -35.28
N ALA A 606 22.57 13.83 -36.26
CA ALA A 606 23.26 15.12 -36.30
C ALA A 606 22.87 16.01 -35.09
N ARG A 607 23.82 16.79 -34.56
CA ARG A 607 23.61 17.61 -33.34
C ARG A 607 22.44 18.59 -33.43
N THR A 608 22.17 19.14 -34.61
CA THR A 608 21.02 20.05 -34.85
C THR A 608 19.70 19.31 -34.70
N LEU A 609 19.63 18.09 -35.25
CA LEU A 609 18.46 17.23 -35.18
C LEU A 609 18.23 16.68 -33.77
N GLN A 610 19.31 16.33 -33.06
CA GLN A 610 19.23 15.93 -31.66
C GLN A 610 18.54 17.00 -30.80
N LYS A 611 18.91 18.28 -30.98
CA LYS A 611 18.28 19.40 -30.26
C LYS A 611 16.79 19.54 -30.59
N LYS A 612 16.42 19.36 -31.86
CA LYS A 612 15.01 19.38 -32.32
C LYS A 612 14.21 18.28 -31.60
N TYR A 613 14.68 17.03 -31.67
CA TYR A 613 14.01 15.88 -31.06
C TYR A 613 13.95 15.98 -29.53
N GLN A 614 15.02 16.43 -28.88
CA GLN A 614 15.05 16.65 -27.44
C GLN A 614 14.03 17.71 -27.02
N ARG A 615 13.87 18.81 -27.77
CA ARG A 615 12.88 19.84 -27.46
C ARG A 615 11.45 19.33 -27.60
N ILE A 616 11.15 18.58 -28.66
CA ILE A 616 9.83 17.96 -28.86
C ILE A 616 9.54 16.99 -27.71
N TYR A 617 10.46 16.09 -27.40
CA TYR A 617 10.28 15.12 -26.33
C TYR A 617 10.13 15.76 -24.94
N ALA A 618 10.96 16.76 -24.62
CA ALA A 618 10.83 17.52 -23.37
C ALA A 618 9.45 18.16 -23.24
N SER A 619 8.92 18.71 -24.34
CA SER A 619 7.60 19.35 -24.35
C SER A 619 6.48 18.31 -24.19
N ALA A 620 6.55 17.19 -24.93
CA ALA A 620 5.58 16.10 -24.85
C ALA A 620 5.49 15.50 -23.43
N LYS A 621 6.63 15.35 -22.75
CA LYS A 621 6.65 14.87 -21.35
C LYS A 621 5.97 15.79 -20.36
N VAL A 622 6.08 17.10 -20.58
CA VAL A 622 5.41 18.09 -19.73
C VAL A 622 3.91 18.04 -19.98
N ILE A 623 3.49 17.94 -21.25
CA ILE A 623 2.07 17.83 -21.64
C ILE A 623 1.45 16.55 -21.08
N MET A 624 2.10 15.39 -21.24
CA MET A 624 1.55 14.09 -20.82
C MET A 624 1.46 13.92 -19.30
N ALA A 625 2.39 14.54 -18.55
CA ALA A 625 2.53 14.46 -17.10
C ALA A 625 2.65 13.04 -16.47
N ASP A 626 2.53 11.94 -17.24
CA ASP A 626 2.73 10.56 -16.75
C ASP A 626 4.20 10.13 -16.89
N ARG A 627 4.90 10.09 -15.75
CA ARG A 627 6.32 9.73 -15.76
C ARG A 627 6.60 8.27 -16.10
N ARG A 628 5.62 7.37 -15.97
CA ARG A 628 5.79 5.92 -16.18
C ARG A 628 5.93 5.59 -17.67
N LYS A 629 5.19 6.30 -18.53
CA LYS A 629 5.20 6.09 -20.00
C LYS A 629 6.35 6.81 -20.72
N ASN A 630 7.17 7.60 -20.01
CA ASN A 630 8.26 8.38 -20.59
C ASN A 630 9.27 7.55 -21.39
N THR A 631 9.69 6.40 -20.84
CA THR A 631 10.68 5.53 -21.50
C THR A 631 10.08 4.95 -22.77
N LEU A 632 8.88 4.38 -22.70
CA LEU A 632 8.17 3.83 -23.83
C LEU A 632 7.92 4.87 -24.94
N MET A 633 7.41 6.05 -24.58
CA MET A 633 7.22 7.18 -25.50
C MET A 633 8.51 7.51 -26.24
N ARG A 634 9.65 7.59 -25.55
CA ARG A 634 10.95 7.88 -26.16
C ARG A 634 11.31 6.86 -27.23
N TYR A 635 11.08 5.58 -26.96
CA TYR A 635 11.39 4.53 -27.91
C TYR A 635 10.42 4.54 -29.11
N MET A 636 9.11 4.57 -28.87
CA MET A 636 8.09 4.49 -29.92
C MET A 636 8.07 5.71 -30.84
N THR A 637 8.26 6.91 -30.28
CA THR A 637 8.00 8.16 -31.04
C THR A 637 9.28 8.81 -31.57
N LEU A 638 10.44 8.58 -30.94
CA LEU A 638 11.71 9.18 -31.35
C LEU A 638 12.67 8.15 -31.93
N LEU A 639 12.99 7.10 -31.16
CA LEU A 639 14.10 6.21 -31.48
C LEU A 639 13.76 5.24 -32.60
N ILE A 640 12.62 4.54 -32.53
CA ILE A 640 12.20 3.56 -33.55
C ILE A 640 12.02 4.23 -34.92
N PRO A 641 11.19 5.28 -35.08
CA PRO A 641 11.00 5.90 -36.39
C PRO A 641 12.32 6.38 -36.98
N TYR A 642 13.18 7.00 -36.17
CA TYR A 642 14.49 7.44 -36.65
C TYR A 642 15.41 6.28 -37.03
N ALA A 643 15.49 5.23 -36.22
CA ALA A 643 16.38 4.09 -36.46
C ALA A 643 15.96 3.31 -37.70
N VAL A 644 14.66 3.09 -37.86
CA VAL A 644 14.07 2.41 -39.02
C VAL A 644 14.38 3.21 -40.29
N LEU A 645 14.07 4.52 -40.32
CA LEU A 645 14.33 5.37 -41.48
C LEU A 645 15.82 5.54 -41.84
N THR A 646 16.71 5.51 -40.85
CA THR A 646 18.15 5.69 -41.09
C THR A 646 18.89 4.38 -41.32
N GLY A 647 18.21 3.23 -41.19
CA GLY A 647 18.80 1.90 -41.33
C GLY A 647 19.69 1.51 -40.16
N THR A 648 19.40 2.00 -38.95
CA THR A 648 20.15 1.72 -37.71
C THR A 648 19.34 0.89 -36.71
N SER A 649 18.33 0.13 -37.15
CA SER A 649 17.46 -0.70 -36.30
C SER A 649 18.23 -1.71 -35.46
N GLU A 650 19.24 -2.39 -36.03
CA GLU A 650 20.10 -3.34 -35.28
C GLU A 650 20.80 -2.68 -34.09
N LYS A 651 21.31 -1.46 -34.30
CA LYS A 651 21.96 -0.69 -33.24
C LYS A 651 20.96 -0.29 -32.16
N LEU A 652 19.72 0.04 -32.55
CA LEU A 652 18.67 0.32 -31.57
C LEU A 652 18.29 -0.92 -30.77
N LYS A 653 18.25 -2.11 -31.39
CA LYS A 653 18.01 -3.40 -30.72
C LYS A 653 19.04 -3.69 -29.64
N GLU A 654 20.33 -3.46 -29.93
CA GLU A 654 21.41 -3.55 -28.94
C GLU A 654 21.17 -2.59 -27.77
N ILE A 655 20.86 -1.31 -28.05
CA ILE A 655 20.59 -0.30 -27.01
C ILE A 655 19.38 -0.70 -26.15
N ALA A 656 18.26 -1.10 -26.77
CA ALA A 656 17.02 -1.49 -26.10
C ALA A 656 17.20 -2.74 -25.21
N SER A 657 18.02 -3.70 -25.63
CA SER A 657 18.29 -4.93 -24.87
C SER A 657 18.93 -4.67 -23.50
N THR A 658 19.65 -3.55 -23.38
CA THR A 658 20.35 -3.13 -22.14
C THR A 658 19.53 -2.17 -21.26
N GLU A 659 18.34 -1.74 -21.71
CA GLU A 659 17.50 -0.80 -20.98
C GLU A 659 16.70 -1.51 -19.89
N ASN A 660 16.87 -1.08 -18.63
CA ASN A 660 16.24 -1.72 -17.47
C ASN A 660 14.86 -1.13 -17.13
N LEU A 661 14.50 0.01 -17.73
CA LEU A 661 13.26 0.72 -17.46
C LEU A 661 12.09 0.32 -18.37
N LEU A 662 12.32 -0.54 -19.35
CA LEU A 662 11.29 -1.14 -20.19
C LEU A 662 10.89 -2.51 -19.63
N SER A 663 9.59 -2.82 -19.63
CA SER A 663 9.12 -4.16 -19.28
C SER A 663 9.55 -5.17 -20.35
N ASP A 664 9.56 -6.47 -20.01
CA ASP A 664 9.89 -7.51 -20.99
C ASP A 664 8.86 -7.57 -22.14
N GLU A 665 7.60 -7.24 -21.85
CA GLU A 665 6.55 -7.09 -22.86
C GLU A 665 6.82 -5.91 -23.79
N ASP A 666 7.14 -4.73 -23.24
CA ASP A 666 7.52 -3.56 -24.03
C ASP A 666 8.73 -3.87 -24.91
N LYS A 667 9.75 -4.55 -24.37
CA LYS A 667 10.93 -4.94 -25.14
C LYS A 667 10.58 -5.86 -26.31
N ASN A 668 9.71 -6.83 -26.09
CA ASN A 668 9.26 -7.74 -27.14
C ASN A 668 8.45 -6.99 -28.22
N ASN A 669 7.53 -6.11 -27.81
CA ASN A 669 6.75 -5.28 -28.73
C ASN A 669 7.65 -4.34 -29.54
N LEU A 670 8.64 -3.71 -28.91
CA LEU A 670 9.62 -2.86 -29.59
C LEU A 670 10.47 -3.65 -30.60
N VAL A 671 10.84 -4.89 -30.31
CA VAL A 671 11.55 -5.76 -31.27
C VAL A 671 10.68 -6.10 -32.48
N TYR A 672 9.40 -6.40 -32.24
CA TYR A 672 8.42 -6.63 -33.31
C TYR A 672 8.28 -5.39 -34.21
N PHE A 673 8.15 -4.21 -33.62
CA PHE A 673 8.02 -2.94 -34.35
C PHE A 673 9.24 -2.58 -35.21
N MET A 674 10.43 -3.08 -34.88
CA MET A 674 11.64 -2.84 -35.69
C MET A 674 11.73 -3.73 -36.94
N GLY A 675 10.85 -4.73 -37.10
CA GLY A 675 10.79 -5.58 -38.31
C GLY A 675 12.01 -6.48 -38.51
N VAL A 676 12.74 -6.81 -37.44
CA VAL A 676 13.96 -7.64 -37.48
C VAL A 676 13.67 -9.00 -36.85
N GLU A 677 13.28 -9.99 -37.68
CA GLU A 677 13.28 -11.42 -37.31
C GLU A 677 14.71 -11.95 -37.16
#